data_AF-D7MYC1-F1
#
_entry.id   AF-D7MYC1-F1
#
_cell.length_a   1.000
_cell.length_b   1.000
_cell.length_c   1.000
_cell.angle_alpha   90.00
_cell.angle_beta   90.00
_cell.angle_gamma   90.00
#
_symmetry.space_group_name_H-M   'P 1'
#
loop_
_entity.id
_entity.type
_entity.pdbx_description
1 polymer ?
#
loop_
_entity_poly.entity_id
_entity_poly.type
_entity_poly.pdbx_seq_one_letter_code
_entity_poly.pdbx_strand_id
1 'polypeptide(L)'
;MGKPESLDKLKNVVSGIENFGCGEESEATAFLVIDSLIATMGGVESFEEDEDSNPPSVMLNSRAAIVSGELIPWLPGLGDSVKFMSPRTRMVRGLLVIIRSCTRNRAMCSTAGLLGVLLRSVEEIISKDVDMKWNAAAILLLCIQHLAGHSLSVDDLHRWLQVIKAAVTTAWSSPLMLALEKAMSGKESRGPACTFEFDGESSGLLGPGESRWPFTNGYAFATWIYIESFADTLNAATAAAAIAAAAAAKSGKTSAMSAAAAASALAGEGTAHMPRLFSFLSADNQGIEAYFHAQFLVVESGSGKARKSSLHFTHAFKPQCWYFIGLEHSCKQGLLGKAESELRLYIDGSLYESRPFDFPRISKPLSFCCIGTNPPPTMAGLQRRRRQCPLFAEMGPVYIFKEPIGPERMARLASRGGDVLPCFGNGAGLPWLATNDYVRNKAEESSILDADIGGYTHLLYHPCLLSGRFCPDASLSGAAGTLRRPAEVLGQVHVATRMKPVESFWALAYGGPMSLLPLTVSNVHKDSLEPCLGNLPLSLSTVTLAAPVFRIMSVAIQHPGNNEELCRTQGPEILARILRYLLHSLASLDRKHDGVGEEELVAAIVSLCQSQKINHVLKVQLFRTLLLDLKIWSLCNYGLQKKLLSSLQDMVFTEATAMRNAEAIQLLLDGCRRCYWMISEKDSETTFPLDRNTRQMGDSLL
;
A
#
# COMPACT_ATOMS: atom_id res chain seq x y z
N MET A 1 -22.93 -5.88 25.49
CA MET A 1 -23.37 -5.24 24.22
C MET A 1 -23.51 -6.27 23.09
N GLY A 2 -24.46 -7.23 23.19
CA GLY A 2 -24.45 -8.42 22.32
C GLY A 2 -25.80 -8.96 21.85
N LYS A 3 -26.92 -8.27 22.09
CA LYS A 3 -28.24 -8.66 21.56
C LYS A 3 -28.67 -7.67 20.47
N PRO A 4 -29.18 -8.11 19.30
CA PRO A 4 -29.67 -7.19 18.26
C PRO A 4 -30.73 -6.21 18.79
N GLU A 5 -31.60 -6.67 19.68
CA GLU A 5 -32.59 -5.86 20.40
C GLU A 5 -31.99 -4.71 21.23
N SER A 6 -30.74 -4.85 21.69
CA SER A 6 -30.04 -3.79 22.45
C SER A 6 -29.44 -2.71 21.54
N LEU A 7 -29.13 -3.04 20.29
CA LEU A 7 -28.63 -2.09 19.30
C LEU A 7 -29.75 -1.22 18.76
N ASP A 8 -30.91 -1.80 18.45
CA ASP A 8 -32.04 -1.04 17.92
C ASP A 8 -32.59 -0.03 18.95
N LYS A 9 -32.62 -0.41 20.23
CA LYS A 9 -32.87 0.52 21.33
C LYS A 9 -31.83 1.65 21.36
N LEU A 10 -30.55 1.31 21.20
CA LEU A 10 -29.49 2.33 21.20
C LEU A 10 -29.64 3.29 20.02
N LYS A 11 -30.01 2.81 18.82
CA LYS A 11 -30.34 3.65 17.66
C LYS A 11 -31.47 4.62 17.97
N ASN A 12 -32.58 4.14 18.56
CA ASN A 12 -33.72 4.96 18.93
C ASN A 12 -33.36 6.05 19.95
N VAL A 13 -32.50 5.72 20.91
CA VAL A 13 -32.04 6.66 21.94
C VAL A 13 -31.17 7.76 21.33
N VAL A 14 -30.17 7.40 20.51
CA VAL A 14 -29.26 8.40 19.93
C VAL A 14 -29.92 9.24 18.82
N SER A 15 -30.98 8.74 18.20
CA SER A 15 -31.79 9.50 17.24
C SER A 15 -32.88 10.35 17.89
N GLY A 16 -33.05 10.28 19.21
CA GLY A 16 -34.08 11.03 19.96
C GLY A 16 -35.51 10.51 19.78
N ILE A 17 -35.69 9.29 19.27
CA ILE A 17 -37.01 8.64 19.12
C ILE A 17 -37.47 8.09 20.48
N GLU A 18 -36.55 7.53 21.27
CA GLU A 18 -36.78 7.12 22.65
C GLU A 18 -36.06 8.09 23.59
N ASN A 19 -36.81 8.94 24.28
CA ASN A 19 -36.28 9.90 25.26
C ASN A 19 -36.59 9.44 26.69
N PHE A 20 -35.58 9.52 27.57
CA PHE A 20 -35.75 9.36 29.02
C PHE A 20 -35.98 10.71 29.74
N GLY A 21 -36.12 11.83 29.01
CA GLY A 21 -36.41 13.17 29.54
C GLY A 21 -36.58 14.28 28.46
N CYS A 22 -36.33 15.56 28.81
CA CYS A 22 -36.66 16.74 27.98
C CYS A 22 -35.72 16.90 26.76
N GLY A 23 -36.19 17.48 25.65
CA GLY A 23 -35.56 17.40 24.31
C GLY A 23 -34.09 17.85 24.15
N GLU A 24 -33.51 18.61 25.08
CA GLU A 24 -32.07 18.96 25.09
C GLU A 24 -31.16 17.80 25.55
N GLU A 25 -31.71 16.77 26.19
CA GLU A 25 -30.95 15.62 26.71
C GLU A 25 -30.52 14.62 25.61
N SER A 26 -31.19 14.61 24.45
CA SER A 26 -30.94 13.61 23.39
C SER A 26 -29.56 13.80 22.74
N GLU A 27 -29.16 15.04 22.45
CA GLU A 27 -27.85 15.31 21.85
C GLU A 27 -26.71 15.08 22.87
N ALA A 28 -26.92 15.47 24.13
CA ALA A 28 -26.00 15.16 25.23
C ALA A 28 -25.83 13.64 25.42
N THR A 29 -26.91 12.87 25.31
CA THR A 29 -26.88 11.41 25.38
C THR A 29 -26.08 10.82 24.21
N ALA A 30 -26.24 11.35 22.99
CA ALA A 30 -25.46 10.93 21.84
C ALA A 30 -23.95 11.15 22.06
N PHE A 31 -23.54 12.31 22.59
CA PHE A 31 -22.13 12.57 22.94
C PHE A 31 -21.58 11.59 23.98
N LEU A 32 -22.34 11.28 25.04
CA LEU A 32 -21.93 10.31 26.05
C LEU A 32 -21.72 8.90 25.47
N VAL A 33 -22.62 8.46 24.57
CA VAL A 33 -22.47 7.18 23.88
C VAL A 33 -21.22 7.18 23.00
N ILE A 34 -20.98 8.27 22.27
CA ILE A 34 -19.79 8.41 21.40
C ILE A 34 -18.50 8.35 22.22
N ASP A 35 -18.40 9.15 23.28
CA ASP A 35 -17.20 9.20 24.12
C ASP A 35 -16.95 7.85 24.80
N SER A 36 -18.02 7.14 25.22
CA SER A 36 -17.92 5.78 25.75
C SER A 36 -17.40 4.78 24.72
N LEU A 37 -17.89 4.85 23.47
CA LEU A 37 -17.43 3.97 22.40
C LEU A 37 -15.96 4.26 22.01
N ILE A 38 -15.58 5.54 21.92
CA ILE A 38 -14.20 5.96 21.65
C ILE A 38 -13.28 5.48 22.78
N ALA A 39 -13.65 5.66 24.04
CA ALA A 39 -12.89 5.16 25.18
C ALA A 39 -12.75 3.62 25.15
N THR A 40 -13.83 2.91 24.80
CA THR A 40 -13.82 1.44 24.70
C THR A 40 -12.91 0.95 23.57
N MET A 41 -12.72 1.74 22.51
CA MET A 41 -11.79 1.43 21.44
C MET A 41 -10.32 1.71 21.80
N GLY A 42 -10.02 2.48 22.86
CA GLY A 42 -8.65 2.86 23.23
C GLY A 42 -8.43 4.35 23.45
N GLY A 43 -9.46 5.18 23.21
CA GLY A 43 -9.39 6.63 23.40
C GLY A 43 -8.76 7.37 22.21
N VAL A 44 -9.01 8.68 22.16
CA VAL A 44 -8.44 9.63 21.18
C VAL A 44 -8.03 10.88 21.96
N GLU A 45 -6.79 11.33 21.81
CA GLU A 45 -6.27 12.50 22.53
C GLU A 45 -6.66 13.82 21.83
N SER A 46 -6.63 13.83 20.50
CA SER A 46 -7.01 14.96 19.66
C SER A 46 -7.86 14.51 18.46
N PHE A 47 -8.86 15.30 18.10
CA PHE A 47 -9.67 15.11 16.89
C PHE A 47 -9.16 15.93 15.70
N GLU A 48 -8.01 16.59 15.83
CA GLU A 48 -7.39 17.32 14.73
C GLU A 48 -6.84 16.36 13.66
N GLU A 49 -6.84 16.81 12.41
CA GLU A 49 -6.53 15.96 11.24
C GLU A 49 -5.01 15.86 10.95
N ASP A 50 -4.17 16.51 11.76
CA ASP A 50 -2.72 16.51 11.62
C ASP A 50 -2.14 15.14 11.97
N GLU A 51 -1.32 14.58 11.08
CA GLU A 51 -0.73 13.23 11.19
C GLU A 51 0.13 13.03 12.45
N ASP A 52 0.61 14.12 13.07
CA ASP A 52 1.48 14.10 14.26
C ASP A 52 0.72 14.36 15.59
N SER A 53 -0.60 14.55 15.55
CA SER A 53 -1.38 15.01 16.71
C SER A 53 -1.68 13.93 17.74
N ASN A 54 -1.68 12.65 17.35
CA ASN A 54 -1.99 11.53 18.22
C ASN A 54 -0.88 10.47 18.13
N PRO A 55 -0.28 10.03 19.26
CA PRO A 55 0.64 8.92 19.24
C PRO A 55 -0.08 7.64 18.79
N PRO A 56 0.59 6.76 18.02
CA PRO A 56 -0.04 5.54 17.54
C PRO A 56 -0.36 4.63 18.72
N SER A 57 -1.62 4.18 18.81
CA SER A 57 -2.13 3.33 19.89
C SER A 57 -2.87 2.13 19.31
N VAL A 58 -2.78 0.99 20.03
CA VAL A 58 -3.47 -0.25 19.65
C VAL A 58 -4.88 -0.25 20.25
N MET A 59 -5.87 -0.54 19.43
CA MET A 59 -7.27 -0.57 19.80
C MET A 59 -7.55 -1.74 20.76
N LEU A 60 -8.40 -1.48 21.75
CA LEU A 60 -8.75 -2.45 22.80
C LEU A 60 -9.94 -3.34 22.41
N ASN A 61 -10.87 -2.83 21.59
CA ASN A 61 -12.11 -3.53 21.26
C ASN A 61 -12.65 -3.18 19.86
N SER A 62 -12.52 -4.11 18.91
CA SER A 62 -13.03 -3.95 17.55
C SER A 62 -14.56 -4.02 17.45
N ARG A 63 -15.25 -4.64 18.42
CA ARG A 63 -16.72 -4.66 18.43
C ARG A 63 -17.32 -3.28 18.68
N ALA A 64 -16.65 -2.45 19.47
CA ALA A 64 -17.05 -1.05 19.66
C ALA A 64 -17.00 -0.28 18.33
N ALA A 65 -15.98 -0.53 17.49
CA ALA A 65 -15.90 0.07 16.16
C ALA A 65 -17.05 -0.35 15.25
N ILE A 66 -17.48 -1.63 15.30
CA ILE A 66 -18.67 -2.11 14.58
C ILE A 66 -19.93 -1.39 15.02
N VAL A 67 -20.16 -1.29 16.33
CA VAL A 67 -21.33 -0.58 16.87
C VAL A 67 -21.29 0.90 16.48
N SER A 68 -20.12 1.55 16.54
CA SER A 68 -19.94 2.91 16.04
C SER A 68 -20.35 3.04 14.59
N GLY A 69 -19.87 2.13 13.72
CA GLY A 69 -20.24 2.07 12.31
C GLY A 69 -21.75 2.00 12.08
N GLU A 70 -22.45 1.13 12.82
CA GLU A 70 -23.89 0.93 12.72
C GLU A 70 -24.72 2.12 13.23
N LEU A 71 -24.17 2.93 14.15
CA LEU A 71 -24.85 4.09 14.72
C LEU A 71 -24.71 5.37 13.87
N ILE A 72 -23.66 5.51 13.04
CA ILE A 72 -23.39 6.73 12.25
C ILE A 72 -24.64 7.28 11.53
N PRO A 73 -25.46 6.48 10.82
CA PRO A 73 -26.63 7.00 10.08
C PRO A 73 -27.77 7.51 10.97
N TRP A 74 -27.73 7.21 12.27
CA TRP A 74 -28.75 7.53 13.27
C TRP A 74 -28.34 8.70 14.16
N LEU A 75 -27.06 9.05 14.18
CA LEU A 75 -26.55 10.20 14.93
C LEU A 75 -26.98 11.53 14.31
N PRO A 76 -27.28 12.57 15.11
CA PRO A 76 -27.48 13.93 14.63
C PRO A 76 -26.24 14.47 13.89
N GLY A 77 -26.44 15.09 12.72
CA GLY A 77 -25.35 15.54 11.83
C GLY A 77 -25.46 16.99 11.34
N LEU A 78 -26.37 17.79 11.90
CA LEU A 78 -26.50 19.22 11.57
C LEU A 78 -25.68 20.07 12.55
N GLY A 79 -25.25 21.25 12.12
CA GLY A 79 -24.61 22.26 12.98
C GLY A 79 -23.08 22.22 13.02
N ASP A 80 -22.43 21.41 12.19
CA ASP A 80 -20.97 21.39 12.10
C ASP A 80 -20.39 22.78 11.77
N SER A 81 -19.48 23.26 12.61
CA SER A 81 -18.73 24.50 12.42
C SER A 81 -17.28 24.30 12.87
N VAL A 82 -16.41 25.29 12.61
CA VAL A 82 -15.01 25.23 13.07
C VAL A 82 -14.91 25.02 14.60
N LYS A 83 -15.91 25.47 15.37
CA LYS A 83 -15.92 25.40 16.84
C LYS A 83 -16.80 24.29 17.41
N PHE A 84 -17.60 23.61 16.59
CA PHE A 84 -18.56 22.62 17.05
C PHE A 84 -18.65 21.45 16.08
N MET A 85 -18.51 20.23 16.61
CA MET A 85 -18.68 18.99 15.87
C MET A 85 -19.97 18.32 16.33
N SER A 86 -20.88 18.07 15.38
CA SER A 86 -22.07 17.26 15.62
C SER A 86 -21.70 15.85 16.12
N PRO A 87 -22.60 15.16 16.83
CA PRO A 87 -22.38 13.79 17.27
C PRO A 87 -21.92 12.86 16.14
N ARG A 88 -22.54 12.95 14.96
CA ARG A 88 -22.15 12.15 13.80
C ARG A 88 -20.72 12.43 13.36
N THR A 89 -20.35 13.70 13.24
CA THR A 89 -19.00 14.11 12.83
C THR A 89 -17.94 13.74 13.86
N ARG A 90 -18.24 13.90 15.15
CA ARG A 90 -17.34 13.47 16.24
C ARG A 90 -17.10 11.96 16.20
N MET A 91 -18.14 11.16 15.99
CA MET A 91 -18.01 9.70 15.89
C MET A 91 -17.10 9.29 14.72
N VAL A 92 -17.33 9.85 13.53
CA VAL A 92 -16.55 9.50 12.34
C VAL A 92 -15.11 9.99 12.44
N ARG A 93 -14.87 11.18 13.01
CA ARG A 93 -13.51 11.66 13.30
C ARG A 93 -12.79 10.78 14.31
N GLY A 94 -13.43 10.41 15.41
CA GLY A 94 -12.86 9.50 16.39
C GLY A 94 -12.50 8.15 15.77
N LEU A 95 -13.40 7.59 14.96
CA LEU A 95 -13.16 6.35 14.23
C LEU A 95 -11.99 6.49 13.24
N LEU A 96 -11.91 7.61 12.51
CA LEU A 96 -10.80 7.87 11.58
C LEU A 96 -9.45 7.91 12.29
N VAL A 97 -9.36 8.63 13.43
CA VAL A 97 -8.12 8.71 14.22
C VAL A 97 -7.69 7.31 14.62
N ILE A 98 -8.59 6.52 15.20
CA ILE A 98 -8.28 5.14 15.63
C ILE A 98 -7.85 4.25 14.47
N ILE A 99 -8.53 4.33 13.31
CA ILE A 99 -8.17 3.56 12.11
C ILE A 99 -6.78 3.98 11.59
N ARG A 100 -6.43 5.27 11.65
CA ARG A 100 -5.13 5.78 11.20
C ARG A 100 -4.00 5.48 12.19
N SER A 101 -4.29 5.34 13.48
CA SER A 101 -3.28 5.19 14.53
C SER A 101 -2.25 4.10 14.23
N CYS A 102 -2.66 2.91 13.77
CA CYS A 102 -1.73 1.87 13.34
C CYS A 102 -2.40 0.82 12.44
N THR A 103 -1.59 0.05 11.71
CA THR A 103 -2.07 -1.09 10.89
C THR A 103 -2.81 -2.14 11.71
N ARG A 104 -2.38 -2.41 12.94
CA ARG A 104 -3.05 -3.35 13.85
C ARG A 104 -4.53 -3.01 14.05
N ASN A 105 -4.86 -1.72 14.16
CA ASN A 105 -6.25 -1.28 14.29
C ASN A 105 -7.03 -1.55 13.01
N ARG A 106 -6.41 -1.32 11.84
CA ARG A 106 -7.01 -1.66 10.54
C ARG A 106 -7.23 -3.16 10.41
N ALA A 107 -6.25 -3.99 10.77
CA ALA A 107 -6.37 -5.44 10.76
C ALA A 107 -7.51 -5.96 11.66
N MET A 108 -7.62 -5.43 12.88
CA MET A 108 -8.71 -5.77 13.81
C MET A 108 -10.08 -5.33 13.28
N CYS A 109 -10.18 -4.14 12.70
CA CYS A 109 -11.41 -3.63 12.08
C CYS A 109 -11.82 -4.43 10.84
N SER A 110 -10.87 -4.77 9.97
CA SER A 110 -11.10 -5.59 8.78
C SER A 110 -11.55 -6.99 9.16
N THR A 111 -10.92 -7.62 10.15
CA THR A 111 -11.32 -8.93 10.68
C THR A 111 -12.73 -8.89 11.30
N ALA A 112 -13.09 -7.79 11.95
CA ALA A 112 -14.42 -7.59 12.52
C ALA A 112 -15.51 -7.27 11.47
N GLY A 113 -15.14 -7.00 10.21
CA GLY A 113 -16.08 -6.68 9.13
C GLY A 113 -16.54 -5.21 9.10
N LEU A 114 -15.74 -4.29 9.63
CA LEU A 114 -16.12 -2.87 9.72
C LEU A 114 -16.35 -2.22 8.36
N LEU A 115 -15.57 -2.56 7.34
CA LEU A 115 -15.71 -1.98 6.00
C LEU A 115 -17.13 -2.18 5.44
N GLY A 116 -17.63 -3.42 5.49
CA GLY A 116 -18.99 -3.75 5.06
C GLY A 116 -20.08 -3.04 5.88
N VAL A 117 -19.84 -2.77 7.17
CA VAL A 117 -20.74 -1.97 8.02
C VAL A 117 -20.77 -0.51 7.55
N LEU A 118 -19.60 0.10 7.34
CA LEU A 118 -19.52 1.50 6.89
C LEU A 118 -20.15 1.70 5.51
N LEU A 119 -20.01 0.73 4.59
CA LEU A 119 -20.66 0.78 3.28
C LEU A 119 -22.19 0.77 3.41
N ARG A 120 -22.76 -0.06 4.28
CA ARG A 120 -24.22 -0.04 4.58
C ARG A 120 -24.63 1.28 5.23
N SER A 121 -23.81 1.81 6.11
CA SER A 121 -24.07 3.11 6.74
C SER A 121 -24.08 4.24 5.71
N VAL A 122 -23.23 4.19 4.69
CA VAL A 122 -23.28 5.13 3.56
C VAL A 122 -24.58 5.01 2.78
N GLU A 123 -25.06 3.80 2.47
CA GLU A 123 -26.35 3.60 1.79
C GLU A 123 -27.52 4.26 2.55
N GLU A 124 -27.55 4.08 3.87
CA GLU A 124 -28.55 4.70 4.76
C GLU A 124 -28.43 6.22 4.87
N ILE A 125 -27.25 6.79 4.66
CA ILE A 125 -27.05 8.24 4.65
C ILE A 125 -27.48 8.81 3.31
N ILE A 126 -27.13 8.16 2.20
CA ILE A 126 -27.51 8.58 0.84
C ILE A 126 -29.03 8.64 0.70
N SER A 127 -29.77 7.70 1.30
CA SER A 127 -31.24 7.70 1.28
C SER A 127 -31.86 8.92 1.98
N LYS A 128 -31.14 9.56 2.92
CA LYS A 128 -31.57 10.74 3.69
C LYS A 128 -30.96 12.06 3.17
N ASP A 129 -29.78 12.01 2.55
CA ASP A 129 -29.00 13.17 2.11
C ASP A 129 -28.37 12.93 0.73
N VAL A 130 -29.19 13.05 -0.32
CA VAL A 130 -28.78 12.87 -1.73
C VAL A 130 -27.77 13.91 -2.20
N ASP A 131 -27.87 15.13 -1.66
CA ASP A 131 -27.07 16.30 -2.04
C ASP A 131 -25.72 16.36 -1.31
N MET A 132 -25.43 15.41 -0.41
CA MET A 132 -24.23 15.38 0.43
C MET A 132 -24.03 16.69 1.22
N LYS A 133 -25.09 17.21 1.84
CA LYS A 133 -25.06 18.42 2.67
C LYS A 133 -24.25 18.24 3.96
N TRP A 134 -24.03 16.99 4.37
CA TRP A 134 -23.18 16.70 5.51
C TRP A 134 -21.68 16.90 5.19
N ASN A 135 -21.13 18.02 5.66
CA ASN A 135 -19.75 18.44 5.41
C ASN A 135 -18.69 17.38 5.79
N ALA A 136 -18.94 16.54 6.79
CA ALA A 136 -17.99 15.51 7.24
C ALA A 136 -18.14 14.17 6.50
N ALA A 137 -18.98 14.06 5.46
CA ALA A 137 -19.08 12.87 4.62
C ALA A 137 -17.72 12.43 4.04
N ALA A 138 -16.85 13.39 3.71
CA ALA A 138 -15.49 13.10 3.25
C ALA A 138 -14.65 12.32 4.28
N ILE A 139 -14.86 12.55 5.58
CA ILE A 139 -14.16 11.86 6.68
C ILE A 139 -14.60 10.40 6.76
N LEU A 140 -15.88 10.12 6.52
CA LEU A 140 -16.40 8.75 6.46
C LEU A 140 -15.79 8.00 5.28
N LEU A 141 -15.69 8.66 4.12
CA LEU A 141 -15.03 8.09 2.94
C LEU A 141 -13.54 7.83 3.19
N LEU A 142 -12.86 8.68 3.96
CA LEU A 142 -11.48 8.44 4.40
C LEU A 142 -11.36 7.20 5.29
N CYS A 143 -12.31 6.94 6.19
CA CYS A 143 -12.33 5.70 6.99
C CYS A 143 -12.42 4.46 6.07
N ILE A 144 -13.34 4.49 5.11
CA ILE A 144 -13.55 3.42 4.12
C ILE A 144 -12.28 3.23 3.28
N GLN A 145 -11.67 4.33 2.81
CA GLN A 145 -10.44 4.33 2.02
C GLN A 145 -9.28 3.67 2.78
N HIS A 146 -9.06 4.02 4.05
CA HIS A 146 -7.98 3.45 4.87
C HIS A 146 -8.19 1.97 5.16
N LEU A 147 -9.42 1.55 5.48
CA LEU A 147 -9.73 0.15 5.70
C LEU A 147 -9.57 -0.69 4.43
N ALA A 148 -10.12 -0.22 3.32
CA ALA A 148 -10.03 -0.94 2.05
C ALA A 148 -8.61 -0.95 1.46
N GLY A 149 -7.84 0.14 1.66
CA GLY A 149 -6.44 0.19 1.27
C GLY A 149 -5.57 -0.81 2.06
N HIS A 150 -5.95 -1.10 3.30
CA HIS A 150 -5.32 -2.13 4.12
C HIS A 150 -5.76 -3.54 3.70
N SER A 151 -7.08 -3.81 3.67
CA SER A 151 -7.64 -5.08 3.23
C SER A 151 -9.05 -4.90 2.67
N LEU A 152 -9.26 -5.30 1.42
CA LEU A 152 -10.55 -5.25 0.73
C LEU A 152 -10.95 -6.66 0.31
N SER A 153 -12.03 -7.21 0.87
CA SER A 153 -12.57 -8.52 0.46
C SER A 153 -13.35 -8.43 -0.86
N VAL A 154 -13.59 -9.56 -1.52
CA VAL A 154 -14.43 -9.62 -2.74
C VAL A 154 -15.87 -9.19 -2.43
N ASP A 155 -16.41 -9.60 -1.28
CA ASP A 155 -17.76 -9.25 -0.85
C ASP A 155 -17.91 -7.75 -0.58
N ASP A 156 -16.91 -7.15 0.07
CA ASP A 156 -16.91 -5.71 0.34
C ASP A 156 -16.69 -4.89 -0.95
N LEU A 157 -15.83 -5.35 -1.86
CA LEU A 157 -15.68 -4.72 -3.18
C LEU A 157 -17.00 -4.79 -3.96
N HIS A 158 -17.63 -5.96 -4.01
CA HIS A 158 -18.92 -6.11 -4.68
C HIS A 158 -19.98 -5.17 -4.08
N ARG A 159 -20.08 -5.11 -2.75
CA ARG A 159 -21.00 -4.19 -2.06
C ARG A 159 -20.66 -2.73 -2.39
N TRP A 160 -19.39 -2.34 -2.38
CA TRP A 160 -19.00 -0.97 -2.71
C TRP A 160 -19.42 -0.59 -4.14
N LEU A 161 -19.24 -1.48 -5.11
CA LEU A 161 -19.70 -1.26 -6.48
C LEU A 161 -21.23 -1.14 -6.57
N GLN A 162 -21.98 -1.90 -5.76
CA GLN A 162 -23.45 -1.74 -5.68
C GLN A 162 -23.85 -0.39 -5.07
N VAL A 163 -23.15 0.06 -4.02
CA VAL A 163 -23.39 1.38 -3.40
C VAL A 163 -23.16 2.49 -4.43
N ILE A 164 -22.05 2.44 -5.18
CA ILE A 164 -21.74 3.43 -6.23
C ILE A 164 -22.82 3.41 -7.31
N LYS A 165 -23.24 2.22 -7.73
CA LYS A 165 -24.29 2.06 -8.74
C LYS A 165 -25.63 2.67 -8.28
N ALA A 166 -26.03 2.42 -7.04
CA ALA A 166 -27.25 3.00 -6.45
C ALA A 166 -27.13 4.52 -6.28
N ALA A 167 -25.91 5.02 -6.01
CA ALA A 167 -25.60 6.42 -5.81
C ALA A 167 -25.31 7.19 -7.11
N VAL A 168 -25.39 6.56 -8.30
CA VAL A 168 -24.85 7.14 -9.54
C VAL A 168 -25.43 8.52 -9.88
N THR A 169 -26.70 8.78 -9.56
CA THR A 169 -27.36 10.08 -9.81
C THR A 169 -27.27 11.06 -8.63
N THR A 170 -26.52 10.73 -7.59
CA THR A 170 -26.38 11.55 -6.38
C THR A 170 -25.00 12.19 -6.31
N ALA A 171 -24.83 13.18 -5.42
CA ALA A 171 -23.54 13.83 -5.18
C ALA A 171 -22.46 12.88 -4.64
N TRP A 172 -22.84 11.69 -4.18
CA TRP A 172 -21.94 10.69 -3.57
C TRP A 172 -21.19 9.82 -4.58
N SER A 173 -21.68 9.71 -5.82
CA SER A 173 -21.11 8.84 -6.86
C SER A 173 -19.61 9.06 -7.08
N SER A 174 -19.22 10.30 -7.40
CA SER A 174 -17.84 10.66 -7.66
C SER A 174 -16.93 10.52 -6.42
N PRO A 175 -17.30 11.07 -5.23
CA PRO A 175 -16.53 10.86 -4.01
C PRO A 175 -16.31 9.39 -3.64
N LEU A 176 -17.33 8.52 -3.78
CA LEU A 176 -17.20 7.09 -3.51
C LEU A 176 -16.23 6.41 -4.48
N MET A 177 -16.28 6.80 -5.75
CA MET A 177 -15.40 6.24 -6.77
C MET A 177 -13.95 6.68 -6.58
N LEU A 178 -13.74 7.95 -6.24
CA LEU A 178 -12.42 8.50 -5.91
C LEU A 178 -11.85 7.85 -4.64
N ALA A 179 -12.68 7.53 -3.65
CA ALA A 179 -12.24 6.80 -2.47
C ALA A 179 -11.76 5.38 -2.81
N LEU A 180 -12.44 4.68 -3.72
CA LEU A 180 -12.01 3.38 -4.23
C LEU A 180 -10.69 3.50 -5.03
N GLU A 181 -10.57 4.52 -5.88
CA GLU A 181 -9.34 4.81 -6.62
C GLU A 181 -8.13 5.05 -5.68
N LYS A 182 -8.34 5.82 -4.61
CA LYS A 182 -7.30 6.07 -3.61
C LYS A 182 -6.97 4.82 -2.78
N ALA A 183 -7.95 3.97 -2.49
CA ALA A 183 -7.71 2.70 -1.81
C ALA A 183 -6.84 1.76 -2.67
N MET A 184 -7.11 1.69 -3.97
CA MET A 184 -6.34 0.90 -4.94
C MET A 184 -4.88 1.34 -5.09
N SER A 185 -4.62 2.63 -4.94
CA SER A 185 -3.29 3.24 -5.13
C SER A 185 -2.56 3.54 -3.81
N GLY A 186 -3.13 3.12 -2.67
CA GLY A 186 -2.60 3.41 -1.33
C GLY A 186 -1.22 2.79 -1.07
N LYS A 187 -0.40 3.45 -0.25
CA LYS A 187 0.97 2.99 0.07
C LYS A 187 1.00 1.60 0.73
N GLU A 188 -0.02 1.27 1.53
CA GLU A 188 -0.14 -0.02 2.22
C GLU A 188 -0.39 -1.20 1.28
N SER A 189 -1.09 -0.97 0.16
CA SER A 189 -1.47 -2.00 -0.81
C SER A 189 -0.27 -2.70 -1.48
N ARG A 190 0.93 -2.10 -1.41
CA ARG A 190 2.18 -2.63 -1.99
C ARG A 190 2.88 -3.64 -1.10
N GLY A 191 2.53 -3.72 0.19
CA GLY A 191 3.19 -4.59 1.15
C GLY A 191 2.89 -6.07 0.96
N PRO A 192 3.50 -6.96 1.76
CA PRO A 192 3.16 -8.38 1.79
C PRO A 192 1.70 -8.59 2.23
N ALA A 193 1.03 -9.64 1.76
CA ALA A 193 -0.33 -10.02 2.13
C ALA A 193 -0.40 -10.62 3.55
N CYS A 194 0.72 -11.17 4.03
CA CYS A 194 0.83 -11.79 5.34
C CYS A 194 2.07 -11.25 6.07
N THR A 195 1.89 -10.74 7.30
CA THR A 195 2.95 -10.07 8.07
C THR A 195 2.90 -10.41 9.56
N PHE A 196 4.06 -10.37 10.21
CA PHE A 196 4.18 -10.37 11.67
C PHE A 196 3.87 -8.95 12.19
N GLU A 197 2.95 -8.84 13.14
CA GLU A 197 2.62 -7.57 13.79
C GLU A 197 3.36 -7.46 15.13
N PHE A 198 4.21 -6.44 15.26
CA PHE A 198 4.89 -6.08 16.49
C PHE A 198 4.27 -4.84 17.12
N ASP A 199 3.90 -4.93 18.40
CA ASP A 199 3.16 -3.94 19.19
C ASP A 199 4.00 -2.78 19.76
N GLY A 200 5.33 -2.82 19.66
CA GLY A 200 6.22 -1.83 20.27
C GLY A 200 6.38 -1.90 21.79
N GLU A 201 5.70 -2.83 22.48
CA GLU A 201 5.70 -2.92 23.95
C GLU A 201 6.29 -4.23 24.49
N SER A 202 5.91 -5.37 23.93
CA SER A 202 6.33 -6.68 24.45
C SER A 202 6.61 -7.74 23.39
N SER A 203 6.26 -7.45 22.14
CA SER A 203 6.34 -8.36 21.00
C SER A 203 7.77 -8.64 20.52
N GLY A 204 7.98 -9.83 19.98
CA GLY A 204 9.25 -10.25 19.39
C GLY A 204 9.23 -11.71 18.96
N LEU A 205 10.21 -12.13 18.16
CA LEU A 205 10.44 -13.54 17.86
C LEU A 205 11.81 -13.95 18.41
N LEU A 206 11.86 -15.07 19.12
CA LEU A 206 13.08 -15.66 19.65
C LEU A 206 13.41 -16.93 18.85
N GLY A 207 14.38 -16.81 17.95
CA GLY A 207 14.97 -17.95 17.25
C GLY A 207 15.80 -18.86 18.15
N PRO A 208 16.21 -20.05 17.66
CA PRO A 208 16.98 -21.00 18.43
C PRO A 208 18.38 -20.46 18.75
N GLY A 209 18.88 -20.77 19.94
CA GLY A 209 20.30 -20.62 20.25
C GLY A 209 21.13 -21.71 19.55
N GLU A 210 22.42 -21.44 19.35
CA GLU A 210 23.38 -22.37 18.75
C GLU A 210 24.60 -22.54 19.63
N SER A 211 25.16 -23.76 19.65
CA SER A 211 26.38 -24.09 20.41
C SER A 211 27.63 -23.35 19.94
N ARG A 212 27.57 -22.70 18.77
CA ARG A 212 28.66 -21.91 18.16
C ARG A 212 28.08 -20.64 17.55
N TRP A 213 28.93 -19.66 17.31
CA TRP A 213 28.56 -18.46 16.58
C TRP A 213 28.38 -18.78 15.08
N PRO A 214 27.21 -18.52 14.47
CA PRO A 214 26.94 -18.96 13.10
C PRO A 214 27.53 -18.04 12.02
N PHE A 215 27.88 -16.79 12.36
CA PHE A 215 28.34 -15.78 11.40
C PHE A 215 29.87 -15.70 11.43
N THR A 216 30.56 -16.59 10.72
CA THR A 216 32.03 -16.65 10.71
C THR A 216 32.67 -15.80 9.62
N ASN A 217 31.95 -15.54 8.53
CA ASN A 217 32.49 -14.91 7.32
C ASN A 217 31.57 -13.79 6.78
N GLY A 218 30.98 -13.02 7.70
CA GLY A 218 29.93 -12.06 7.37
C GLY A 218 28.54 -12.58 7.73
N TYR A 219 27.52 -11.82 7.33
CA TYR A 219 26.11 -12.21 7.41
C TYR A 219 25.28 -11.35 6.47
N ALA A 220 24.06 -11.77 6.18
CA ALA A 220 23.04 -10.88 5.64
C ALA A 220 21.71 -11.06 6.37
N PHE A 221 20.90 -10.02 6.37
CA PHE A 221 19.56 -9.96 6.91
C PHE A 221 18.67 -9.27 5.89
N ALA A 222 17.50 -9.83 5.57
CA ALA A 222 16.56 -9.20 4.66
C ALA A 222 15.11 -9.40 5.12
N THR A 223 14.30 -8.35 4.99
CA THR A 223 12.87 -8.41 5.31
C THR A 223 12.12 -7.24 4.67
N TRP A 224 10.83 -7.44 4.43
CA TRP A 224 9.88 -6.33 4.28
C TRP A 224 9.54 -5.76 5.65
N ILE A 225 9.37 -4.45 5.75
CA ILE A 225 9.02 -3.76 7.00
C ILE A 225 8.14 -2.54 6.73
N TYR A 226 7.18 -2.31 7.62
CA TYR A 226 6.35 -1.12 7.71
C TYR A 226 6.40 -0.62 9.15
N ILE A 227 7.04 0.52 9.37
CA ILE A 227 7.27 1.04 10.71
C ILE A 227 6.12 1.97 11.07
N GLU A 228 5.43 1.70 12.17
CA GLU A 228 4.32 2.55 12.64
C GLU A 228 4.85 3.85 13.23
N SER A 229 5.84 3.71 14.12
CA SER A 229 6.51 4.83 14.76
C SER A 229 7.87 4.41 15.30
N PHE A 230 8.77 5.37 15.38
CA PHE A 230 10.11 5.19 15.92
C PHE A 230 10.20 5.35 17.44
N ALA A 231 9.09 5.74 18.10
CA ALA A 231 9.00 6.17 19.50
C ALA A 231 9.97 7.34 19.86
N ASP A 232 9.54 8.18 20.82
CA ASP A 232 10.20 9.42 21.26
C ASP A 232 10.31 10.54 20.21
N THR A 233 9.28 10.83 19.40
CA THR A 233 9.30 11.94 18.42
C THR A 233 9.64 13.30 19.04
N LEU A 234 9.25 13.57 20.29
CA LEU A 234 9.51 14.87 20.93
C LEU A 234 10.97 15.06 21.38
N ASN A 235 11.60 14.02 21.95
CA ASN A 235 13.01 14.06 22.39
C ASN A 235 13.99 13.72 21.26
N ALA A 236 13.57 12.91 20.28
CA ALA A 236 14.38 12.54 19.13
C ALA A 236 14.47 13.68 18.10
N ALA A 237 13.43 14.52 17.94
CA ALA A 237 13.50 15.72 17.11
C ALA A 237 14.43 16.79 17.72
N THR A 238 14.41 16.96 19.05
CA THR A 238 15.38 17.83 19.76
C THR A 238 16.79 17.25 19.72
N ALA A 239 16.95 15.93 19.84
CA ALA A 239 18.24 15.27 19.67
C ALA A 239 18.74 15.40 18.23
N ALA A 240 17.90 15.19 17.22
CA ALA A 240 18.24 15.36 15.80
C ALA A 240 18.57 16.82 15.45
N ALA A 241 17.84 17.79 16.01
CA ALA A 241 18.12 19.22 15.88
C ALA A 241 19.42 19.61 16.61
N ALA A 242 19.68 19.06 17.78
CA ALA A 242 20.94 19.24 18.51
C ALA A 242 22.12 18.59 17.77
N ILE A 243 21.92 17.46 17.10
CA ILE A 243 22.89 16.78 16.25
C ILE A 243 23.18 17.62 14.99
N ALA A 244 22.15 18.17 14.34
CA ALA A 244 22.30 19.07 13.19
C ALA A 244 23.00 20.39 13.59
N ALA A 245 22.67 20.95 14.75
CA ALA A 245 23.29 22.16 15.30
C ALA A 245 24.74 21.92 15.74
N ALA A 246 25.05 20.78 16.36
CA ALA A 246 26.41 20.40 16.73
C ALA A 246 27.31 20.10 15.51
N ALA A 247 26.73 19.57 14.43
CA ALA A 247 27.41 19.40 13.15
C ALA A 247 27.69 20.74 12.45
N ALA A 248 26.79 21.72 12.56
CA ALA A 248 26.96 23.06 12.01
C ALA A 248 27.98 23.91 12.80
N ALA A 249 28.04 23.77 14.13
CA ALA A 249 28.92 24.56 14.99
C ALA A 249 30.41 24.15 14.96
N LYS A 250 30.73 22.94 14.47
CA LYS A 250 32.11 22.40 14.42
C LYS A 250 32.61 22.22 12.98
N SER A 251 32.52 23.28 12.18
CA SER A 251 33.35 23.44 10.97
C SER A 251 34.84 23.47 11.35
N GLY A 252 35.41 22.27 11.51
CA GLY A 252 36.80 22.03 11.91
C GLY A 252 37.11 20.54 11.96
N LYS A 253 36.79 19.80 10.89
CA LYS A 253 37.24 18.42 10.60
C LYS A 253 36.82 17.30 11.57
N THR A 254 35.56 17.22 11.98
CA THR A 254 34.95 15.94 12.43
C THR A 254 33.56 15.77 11.82
N SER A 255 33.24 14.56 11.35
CA SER A 255 31.98 14.27 10.63
C SER A 255 30.76 14.30 11.56
N ALA A 256 29.59 14.74 11.08
CA ALA A 256 28.31 14.65 11.80
C ALA A 256 28.03 13.22 12.33
N MET A 257 28.55 12.22 11.64
CA MET A 257 28.48 10.80 11.94
C MET A 257 29.25 10.38 13.21
N SER A 258 30.39 11.02 13.52
CA SER A 258 31.14 10.76 14.77
C SER A 258 30.43 11.33 16.01
N ALA A 259 29.65 12.40 15.84
CA ALA A 259 28.83 12.96 16.91
C ALA A 259 27.57 12.10 17.18
N ALA A 260 26.94 11.57 16.13
CA ALA A 260 25.81 10.64 16.25
C ALA A 260 26.20 9.29 16.90
N ALA A 261 27.35 8.73 16.50
CA ALA A 261 27.90 7.53 17.12
C ALA A 261 28.25 7.75 18.60
N ALA A 262 28.80 8.92 18.96
CA ALA A 262 29.04 9.28 20.36
C ALA A 262 27.73 9.46 21.16
N ALA A 263 26.71 10.08 20.56
CA ALA A 263 25.40 10.26 21.18
C ALA A 263 24.67 8.91 21.41
N SER A 264 24.79 7.96 20.48
CA SER A 264 24.25 6.60 20.66
C SER A 264 25.04 5.78 21.68
N ALA A 265 26.36 5.95 21.75
CA ALA A 265 27.18 5.34 22.80
C ALA A 265 26.82 5.89 24.20
N LEU A 266 26.52 7.19 24.30
CA LEU A 266 26.04 7.85 25.53
C LEU A 266 24.58 7.46 25.88
N ALA A 267 23.69 7.37 24.89
CA ALA A 267 22.30 6.95 25.07
C ALA A 267 22.15 5.44 25.33
N GLY A 268 23.20 4.64 25.09
CA GLY A 268 23.29 3.24 25.47
C GLY A 268 23.22 2.98 26.99
N GLU A 269 23.25 4.04 27.81
CA GLU A 269 22.99 4.03 29.26
C GLU A 269 21.48 4.05 29.58
N GLY A 270 20.72 3.10 29.03
CA GLY A 270 19.49 2.58 29.63
C GLY A 270 18.21 3.44 29.60
N THR A 271 18.19 4.65 29.04
CA THR A 271 17.01 5.55 29.10
C THR A 271 16.24 5.70 27.78
N ALA A 272 16.91 5.71 26.62
CA ALA A 272 16.26 5.95 25.33
C ALA A 272 15.61 4.68 24.74
N HIS A 273 14.37 4.78 24.24
CA HIS A 273 13.75 3.69 23.47
C HIS A 273 14.39 3.62 22.08
N MET A 274 14.98 2.49 21.72
CA MET A 274 15.61 2.32 20.41
C MET A 274 15.13 1.00 19.81
N PRO A 275 14.07 1.02 18.99
CA PRO A 275 13.40 -0.19 18.47
C PRO A 275 14.38 -1.12 17.75
N ARG A 276 14.43 -2.41 18.11
CA ARG A 276 15.38 -3.37 17.51
C ARG A 276 14.76 -4.06 16.31
N LEU A 277 15.48 -4.04 15.18
CA LEU A 277 15.18 -4.88 14.03
C LEU A 277 15.58 -6.33 14.32
N PHE A 278 16.80 -6.52 14.82
CA PHE A 278 17.27 -7.80 15.36
C PHE A 278 18.36 -7.61 16.41
N SER A 279 18.51 -8.61 17.28
CA SER A 279 19.61 -8.73 18.25
C SER A 279 20.14 -10.16 18.25
N PHE A 280 21.35 -10.37 17.75
CA PHE A 280 22.07 -11.64 17.78
C PHE A 280 23.17 -11.57 18.82
N LEU A 281 22.98 -12.24 19.95
CA LEU A 281 23.81 -12.06 21.13
C LEU A 281 24.22 -13.41 21.75
N SER A 282 25.44 -13.47 22.24
CA SER A 282 25.90 -14.48 23.20
C SER A 282 25.41 -14.15 24.62
N ALA A 283 25.49 -15.11 25.53
CA ALA A 283 25.16 -14.92 26.95
C ALA A 283 25.94 -13.76 27.60
N ASP A 284 27.16 -13.51 27.12
CA ASP A 284 28.06 -12.45 27.61
C ASP A 284 27.83 -11.10 26.88
N ASN A 285 26.71 -10.93 26.17
CA ASN A 285 26.36 -9.73 25.39
C ASN A 285 27.37 -9.34 24.29
N GLN A 286 28.13 -10.31 23.80
CA GLN A 286 28.93 -10.16 22.57
C GLN A 286 28.04 -10.54 21.39
N GLY A 287 28.05 -9.75 20.32
CA GLY A 287 27.11 -9.95 19.23
C GLY A 287 26.97 -8.77 18.30
N ILE A 288 25.87 -8.80 17.56
CA ILE A 288 25.48 -7.83 16.55
C ILE A 288 24.02 -7.45 16.80
N GLU A 289 23.73 -6.15 16.86
CA GLU A 289 22.37 -5.62 16.98
C GLU A 289 22.13 -4.61 15.85
N ALA A 290 20.93 -4.62 15.28
CA ALA A 290 20.48 -3.59 14.34
C ALA A 290 19.20 -2.94 14.88
N TYR A 291 19.14 -1.62 14.87
CA TYR A 291 18.07 -0.87 15.51
C TYR A 291 17.86 0.52 14.95
N PHE A 292 16.70 1.08 15.24
CA PHE A 292 16.39 2.46 14.89
C PHE A 292 16.77 3.41 16.02
N HIS A 293 17.47 4.48 15.67
CA HIS A 293 17.68 5.64 16.50
C HIS A 293 17.07 6.83 15.79
N ALA A 294 15.94 7.34 16.31
CA ALA A 294 15.00 8.14 15.53
C ALA A 294 14.65 7.41 14.22
N GLN A 295 14.72 8.10 13.07
CA GLN A 295 14.42 7.55 11.74
C GLN A 295 15.60 6.86 11.03
N PHE A 296 16.74 6.67 11.70
CA PHE A 296 17.95 6.14 11.08
C PHE A 296 18.28 4.74 11.61
N LEU A 297 18.72 3.86 10.71
CA LEU A 297 19.15 2.52 11.06
C LEU A 297 20.60 2.54 11.54
N VAL A 298 20.83 1.87 12.68
CA VAL A 298 22.12 1.77 13.35
C VAL A 298 22.48 0.31 13.53
N VAL A 299 23.73 -0.05 13.27
CA VAL A 299 24.27 -1.38 13.55
C VAL A 299 25.37 -1.28 14.59
N GLU A 300 25.20 -1.99 15.70
CA GLU A 300 26.17 -2.11 16.78
C GLU A 300 26.78 -3.51 16.81
N SER A 301 28.09 -3.59 17.01
CA SER A 301 28.80 -4.85 17.23
C SER A 301 29.69 -4.79 18.49
N GLY A 302 29.78 -5.91 19.21
CA GLY A 302 30.54 -6.02 20.45
C GLY A 302 31.26 -7.37 20.59
N SER A 303 32.53 -7.35 21.01
CA SER A 303 33.41 -8.54 21.13
C SER A 303 33.94 -8.78 22.56
N GLY A 304 33.27 -8.27 23.59
CA GLY A 304 33.56 -8.56 25.00
C GLY A 304 34.68 -7.75 25.67
N LYS A 305 35.48 -6.97 24.93
CA LYS A 305 36.56 -6.12 25.49
C LYS A 305 36.11 -4.69 25.87
N ALA A 306 34.84 -4.50 26.26
CA ALA A 306 34.20 -3.19 26.48
C ALA A 306 34.19 -2.20 25.29
N ARG A 307 34.84 -2.52 24.16
CA ARG A 307 34.80 -1.74 22.92
C ARG A 307 33.60 -2.19 22.08
N LYS A 308 32.59 -1.32 21.99
CA LYS A 308 31.49 -1.43 21.03
C LYS A 308 31.80 -0.54 19.84
N SER A 309 31.48 -1.02 18.65
CA SER A 309 31.55 -0.24 17.42
C SER A 309 30.12 -0.07 16.92
N SER A 310 29.74 1.16 16.59
CA SER A 310 28.41 1.49 16.05
C SER A 310 28.55 2.20 14.70
N LEU A 311 27.69 1.85 13.75
CA LEU A 311 27.58 2.52 12.46
C LEU A 311 26.18 3.05 12.25
N HIS A 312 26.08 4.31 11.84
CA HIS A 312 24.82 4.98 11.49
C HIS A 312 24.70 5.08 9.99
N PHE A 313 23.60 4.55 9.43
CA PHE A 313 23.26 4.79 8.03
C PHE A 313 22.59 6.14 7.84
N THR A 314 22.73 6.68 6.63
CA THR A 314 22.25 8.02 6.28
C THR A 314 20.81 8.03 5.75
N HIS A 315 20.21 6.88 5.45
CA HIS A 315 18.83 6.78 5.00
C HIS A 315 17.85 7.15 6.12
N ALA A 316 17.01 8.16 5.87
CA ALA A 316 15.94 8.56 6.76
C ALA A 316 14.65 7.79 6.40
N PHE A 317 14.29 6.81 7.23
CA PHE A 317 13.08 6.03 7.06
C PHE A 317 11.85 6.84 7.44
N LYS A 318 10.80 6.79 6.62
CA LYS A 318 9.53 7.41 6.97
C LYS A 318 8.62 6.38 7.65
N PRO A 319 7.88 6.75 8.70
CA PRO A 319 6.85 5.87 9.23
C PRO A 319 5.74 5.68 8.19
N GLN A 320 4.90 4.68 8.41
CA GLN A 320 3.70 4.41 7.64
C GLN A 320 3.92 4.18 6.12
N CYS A 321 5.04 3.56 5.76
CA CYS A 321 5.28 3.08 4.41
C CYS A 321 6.12 1.80 4.38
N TRP A 322 5.93 1.02 3.32
CA TRP A 322 6.63 -0.23 3.10
C TRP A 322 8.03 0.01 2.55
N TYR A 323 9.00 -0.69 3.13
CA TYR A 323 10.35 -0.83 2.62
C TYR A 323 10.74 -2.30 2.56
N PHE A 324 11.56 -2.66 1.58
CA PHE A 324 12.41 -3.84 1.71
C PHE A 324 13.79 -3.40 2.22
N ILE A 325 14.18 -3.90 3.40
CA ILE A 325 15.49 -3.64 4.00
C ILE A 325 16.38 -4.87 3.83
N GLY A 326 17.55 -4.66 3.24
CA GLY A 326 18.65 -5.62 3.25
C GLY A 326 19.86 -5.06 4.00
N LEU A 327 20.38 -5.81 4.96
CA LEU A 327 21.65 -5.52 5.63
C LEU A 327 22.63 -6.62 5.29
N GLU A 328 23.83 -6.26 4.87
CA GLU A 328 24.89 -7.21 4.55
C GLU A 328 26.21 -6.76 5.18
N HIS A 329 26.87 -7.65 5.90
CA HIS A 329 28.24 -7.45 6.36
C HIS A 329 29.15 -8.41 5.60
N SER A 330 30.02 -7.87 4.76
CA SER A 330 31.02 -8.64 4.02
C SER A 330 32.38 -8.57 4.72
N CYS A 331 33.07 -9.70 4.83
CA CYS A 331 34.44 -9.78 5.36
C CYS A 331 35.36 -10.23 4.22
N LYS A 332 36.16 -9.32 3.65
CA LYS A 332 37.18 -9.68 2.65
C LYS A 332 38.50 -9.97 3.36
N GLN A 333 39.02 -11.19 3.25
CA GLN A 333 40.40 -11.48 3.64
C GLN A 333 41.34 -10.99 2.53
N GLY A 334 42.05 -9.88 2.76
CA GLY A 334 43.03 -9.36 1.80
C GLY A 334 44.30 -10.22 1.74
N LEU A 335 44.92 -10.29 0.55
CA LEU A 335 46.17 -11.02 0.29
C LEU A 335 47.37 -10.55 1.14
N LEU A 336 47.31 -9.33 1.71
CA LEU A 336 48.32 -8.72 2.59
C LEU A 336 47.91 -8.71 4.08
N GLY A 337 46.88 -9.46 4.49
CA GLY A 337 46.50 -9.60 5.91
C GLY A 337 45.71 -8.44 6.53
N LYS A 338 45.40 -7.37 5.77
CA LYS A 338 44.36 -6.40 6.17
C LYS A 338 43.01 -6.89 5.68
N ALA A 339 42.14 -7.24 6.63
CA ALA A 339 40.74 -7.53 6.33
C ALA A 339 40.00 -6.21 6.10
N GLU A 340 39.47 -6.00 4.91
CA GLU A 340 38.57 -4.89 4.61
C GLU A 340 37.14 -5.41 4.76
N SER A 341 36.55 -5.20 5.93
CA SER A 341 35.15 -5.52 6.18
C SER A 341 34.27 -4.30 5.93
N GLU A 342 33.15 -4.53 5.26
CA GLU A 342 32.20 -3.49 4.88
C GLU A 342 30.79 -3.91 5.29
N LEU A 343 30.03 -2.93 5.78
CA LEU A 343 28.62 -3.05 6.06
C LEU A 343 27.83 -2.27 5.00
N ARG A 344 26.82 -2.93 4.42
CA ARG A 344 26.00 -2.42 3.31
C ARG A 344 24.54 -2.40 3.71
N LEU A 345 23.86 -1.32 3.33
CA LEU A 345 22.41 -1.15 3.43
C LEU A 345 21.80 -1.14 2.03
N TYR A 346 20.80 -1.98 1.84
CA TYR A 346 19.97 -2.06 0.65
C TYR A 346 18.57 -1.60 0.99
N ILE A 347 18.00 -0.76 0.13
CA ILE A 347 16.62 -0.27 0.20
C ILE A 347 15.93 -0.64 -1.10
N ASP A 348 14.81 -1.34 -1.01
CA ASP A 348 14.01 -1.78 -2.16
C ASP A 348 14.84 -2.54 -3.21
N GLY A 349 15.77 -3.37 -2.70
CA GLY A 349 16.66 -4.21 -3.50
C GLY A 349 17.91 -3.50 -4.05
N SER A 350 17.98 -2.16 -3.96
CA SER A 350 19.11 -1.38 -4.47
C SER A 350 20.11 -1.07 -3.35
N LEU A 351 21.41 -1.15 -3.65
CA LEU A 351 22.46 -0.75 -2.70
C LEU A 351 22.37 0.76 -2.46
N TYR A 352 22.05 1.16 -1.23
CA TYR A 352 21.93 2.56 -0.85
C TYR A 352 23.27 3.10 -0.32
N GLU A 353 23.87 2.40 0.63
CA GLU A 353 25.10 2.86 1.31
C GLU A 353 26.02 1.67 1.63
N SER A 354 27.33 1.86 1.47
CA SER A 354 28.38 0.91 1.86
C SER A 354 29.44 1.65 2.68
N ARG A 355 29.80 1.10 3.84
CA ARG A 355 30.74 1.73 4.77
C ARG A 355 31.72 0.70 5.35
N PRO A 356 33.01 1.07 5.52
CA PRO A 356 33.93 0.26 6.30
C PRO A 356 33.42 0.10 7.73
N PHE A 357 33.34 -1.13 8.21
CA PHE A 357 32.91 -1.46 9.57
C PHE A 357 33.54 -2.78 9.99
N ASP A 358 34.17 -2.82 11.17
CA ASP A 358 34.91 -4.00 11.61
C ASP A 358 33.97 -5.17 11.93
N PHE A 359 34.26 -6.35 11.39
CA PHE A 359 33.52 -7.56 11.73
C PHE A 359 33.87 -8.06 13.14
N PRO A 360 32.88 -8.30 14.03
CA PRO A 360 33.16 -8.73 15.40
C PRO A 360 33.67 -10.17 15.43
N ARG A 361 34.81 -10.39 16.10
CA ARG A 361 35.34 -11.74 16.34
C ARG A 361 34.72 -12.31 17.61
N ILE A 362 33.68 -13.12 17.46
CA ILE A 362 32.94 -13.73 18.57
C ILE A 362 33.25 -15.23 18.60
N SER A 363 33.80 -15.70 19.72
CA SER A 363 34.10 -17.12 19.96
C SER A 363 33.03 -17.82 20.79
N LYS A 364 32.12 -17.06 21.40
CA LYS A 364 31.07 -17.57 22.28
C LYS A 364 29.87 -18.10 21.46
N PRO A 365 29.12 -19.07 21.99
CA PRO A 365 27.87 -19.57 21.38
C PRO A 365 26.82 -18.46 21.18
N LEU A 366 25.97 -18.60 20.16
CA LEU A 366 24.80 -17.74 19.99
C LEU A 366 23.73 -18.15 21.01
N SER A 367 23.38 -17.26 21.94
CA SER A 367 22.42 -17.56 23.00
C SER A 367 21.03 -16.96 22.71
N PHE A 368 20.99 -15.80 22.06
CA PHE A 368 19.77 -15.10 21.75
C PHE A 368 19.75 -14.68 20.29
N CYS A 369 18.73 -15.12 19.56
CA CYS A 369 18.43 -14.71 18.20
C CYS A 369 17.08 -13.99 18.19
N CYS A 370 17.05 -12.72 18.61
CA CYS A 370 15.80 -11.97 18.72
C CYS A 370 15.52 -11.16 17.46
N ILE A 371 14.29 -11.19 16.97
CA ILE A 371 13.77 -10.35 15.88
C ILE A 371 12.68 -9.44 16.43
N GLY A 372 12.69 -8.17 16.03
CA GLY A 372 11.72 -7.17 16.47
C GLY A 372 11.90 -6.73 17.93
N THR A 373 12.90 -7.23 18.65
CA THR A 373 13.17 -6.89 20.06
C THR A 373 14.58 -7.31 20.47
N ASN A 374 15.05 -6.84 21.63
CA ASN A 374 16.24 -7.37 22.31
C ASN A 374 15.85 -8.44 23.37
N PRO A 375 16.81 -9.25 23.86
CA PRO A 375 16.52 -10.26 24.86
C PRO A 375 15.86 -9.67 26.11
N PRO A 376 14.78 -10.28 26.63
CA PRO A 376 14.11 -9.79 27.82
C PRO A 376 15.02 -9.87 29.06
N PRO A 377 14.87 -8.93 30.02
CA PRO A 377 15.72 -8.87 31.22
C PRO A 377 15.71 -10.14 32.07
N THR A 378 14.62 -10.92 32.01
CA THR A 378 14.43 -12.18 32.74
C THR A 378 15.31 -13.31 32.20
N MET A 379 15.67 -13.29 30.91
CA MET A 379 16.44 -14.35 30.26
C MET A 379 17.94 -14.04 30.18
N ALA A 380 18.32 -12.77 30.20
CA ALA A 380 19.70 -12.33 30.08
C ALA A 380 20.35 -12.20 31.47
N GLY A 381 20.76 -13.31 32.10
CA GLY A 381 21.26 -13.46 33.49
C GLY A 381 22.36 -12.52 34.02
N LEU A 382 22.75 -11.47 33.29
CA LEU A 382 23.60 -10.35 33.71
C LEU A 382 23.05 -8.95 33.34
N GLN A 383 21.85 -8.84 32.76
CA GLN A 383 21.32 -7.63 32.11
C GLN A 383 20.12 -6.98 32.83
N ARG A 384 20.08 -7.00 34.17
CA ARG A 384 19.02 -6.37 34.98
C ARG A 384 18.82 -4.85 34.77
N ARG A 385 19.63 -4.19 33.92
CA ARG A 385 19.62 -2.73 33.68
C ARG A 385 19.26 -2.31 32.25
N ARG A 386 19.06 -3.22 31.28
CA ARG A 386 18.68 -2.84 29.90
C ARG A 386 17.16 -2.88 29.73
N ARG A 387 16.59 -1.78 29.24
CA ARG A 387 15.18 -1.68 28.80
C ARG A 387 14.97 -2.58 27.58
N GLN A 388 13.83 -3.29 27.54
CA GLN A 388 13.38 -3.94 26.31
C GLN A 388 12.91 -2.87 25.33
N CYS A 389 13.36 -2.95 24.09
CA CYS A 389 13.04 -2.02 23.00
C CYS A 389 12.41 -2.77 21.83
N PRO A 390 11.15 -3.22 21.98
CA PRO A 390 10.41 -3.85 20.91
C PRO A 390 10.13 -2.86 19.77
N LEU A 391 9.91 -3.43 18.60
CA LEU A 391 9.59 -2.73 17.38
C LEU A 391 8.09 -2.47 17.31
N PHE A 392 7.67 -1.26 16.93
CA PHE A 392 6.28 -1.01 16.54
C PHE A 392 6.19 -1.01 15.01
N ALA A 393 5.93 -2.16 14.43
CA ALA A 393 5.97 -2.36 12.98
C ALA A 393 5.25 -3.62 12.54
N GLU A 394 4.93 -3.69 11.26
CA GLU A 394 4.74 -4.96 10.57
C GLU A 394 6.02 -5.42 9.88
N MET A 395 6.29 -6.73 9.87
CA MET A 395 7.38 -7.32 9.10
C MET A 395 6.89 -8.47 8.23
N GLY A 396 7.38 -8.55 7.00
CA GLY A 396 7.15 -9.70 6.13
C GLY A 396 8.04 -10.90 6.51
N PRO A 397 8.33 -11.80 5.55
CA PRO A 397 9.24 -12.91 5.78
C PRO A 397 10.66 -12.42 6.14
N VAL A 398 11.23 -13.03 7.16
CA VAL A 398 12.53 -12.66 7.74
C VAL A 398 13.58 -13.67 7.28
N TYR A 399 14.54 -13.19 6.50
CA TYR A 399 15.66 -13.97 5.99
C TYR A 399 16.92 -13.64 6.77
N ILE A 400 17.59 -14.67 7.31
CA ILE A 400 18.89 -14.55 7.97
C ILE A 400 19.87 -15.45 7.22
N PHE A 401 21.01 -14.92 6.82
CA PHE A 401 22.04 -15.62 6.05
C PHE A 401 23.34 -15.71 6.83
N LYS A 402 24.07 -16.84 6.71
CA LYS A 402 25.38 -17.03 7.37
C LYS A 402 26.52 -16.27 6.69
N GLU A 403 26.26 -15.74 5.50
CA GLU A 403 27.23 -15.11 4.61
C GLU A 403 26.56 -13.99 3.80
N PRO A 404 27.33 -13.04 3.25
CA PRO A 404 26.81 -12.04 2.31
C PRO A 404 26.27 -12.70 1.04
N ILE A 405 25.13 -12.21 0.53
CA ILE A 405 24.45 -12.78 -0.65
C ILE A 405 24.69 -11.98 -1.93
N GLY A 406 25.16 -10.74 -1.82
CA GLY A 406 25.45 -9.84 -2.91
C GLY A 406 24.24 -9.03 -3.42
N PRO A 407 24.49 -7.97 -4.21
CA PRO A 407 23.46 -7.03 -4.67
C PRO A 407 22.42 -7.68 -5.59
N GLU A 408 22.82 -8.62 -6.46
CA GLU A 408 21.91 -9.27 -7.41
C GLU A 408 20.84 -10.10 -6.69
N ARG A 409 21.24 -10.95 -5.74
CA ARG A 409 20.31 -11.77 -4.96
C ARG A 409 19.41 -10.90 -4.07
N MET A 410 19.96 -9.81 -3.52
CA MET A 410 19.17 -8.85 -2.73
C MET A 410 18.10 -8.15 -3.58
N ALA A 411 18.44 -7.73 -4.80
CA ALA A 411 17.51 -7.14 -5.75
C ALA A 411 16.40 -8.13 -6.18
N ARG A 412 16.78 -9.41 -6.41
CA ARG A 412 15.83 -10.48 -6.73
C ARG A 412 14.89 -10.82 -5.56
N LEU A 413 15.39 -10.81 -4.33
CA LEU A 413 14.57 -10.99 -3.12
C LEU A 413 13.55 -9.85 -2.94
N ALA A 414 13.97 -8.60 -3.16
CA ALA A 414 13.08 -7.46 -3.11
C ALA A 414 12.00 -7.52 -4.20
N SER A 415 12.39 -7.83 -5.45
CA SER A 415 11.45 -7.87 -6.58
C SER A 415 10.46 -9.04 -6.53
N ARG A 416 10.79 -10.12 -5.81
CA ARG A 416 9.87 -11.23 -5.53
C ARG A 416 8.67 -10.81 -4.68
N GLY A 417 8.81 -9.80 -3.83
CA GLY A 417 7.80 -9.45 -2.84
C GLY A 417 7.84 -10.35 -1.60
N GLY A 418 6.90 -10.13 -0.68
CA GLY A 418 6.82 -10.85 0.60
C GLY A 418 5.75 -11.95 0.66
N ASP A 419 5.07 -12.23 -0.44
CA ASP A 419 3.92 -13.16 -0.46
C ASP A 419 4.32 -14.60 -0.74
N VAL A 420 5.47 -14.78 -1.41
CA VAL A 420 5.97 -16.10 -1.79
C VAL A 420 6.62 -16.75 -0.58
N LEU A 421 6.09 -17.91 -0.18
CA LEU A 421 6.76 -18.82 0.73
C LEU A 421 7.87 -19.57 -0.03
N PRO A 422 9.16 -19.35 0.29
CA PRO A 422 10.26 -20.08 -0.34
C PRO A 422 10.14 -21.57 -0.07
N CYS A 423 10.41 -22.38 -1.10
CA CYS A 423 10.44 -23.83 -0.98
C CYS A 423 11.83 -24.34 -1.34
N PHE A 424 12.43 -25.13 -0.45
CA PHE A 424 13.77 -25.70 -0.66
C PHE A 424 13.72 -27.22 -0.84
N GLY A 425 14.53 -27.74 -1.77
CA GLY A 425 14.68 -29.18 -2.01
C GLY A 425 13.57 -29.81 -2.86
N ASN A 426 13.48 -31.15 -2.87
CA ASN A 426 12.58 -31.94 -3.74
C ASN A 426 11.07 -31.75 -3.46
N GLY A 427 10.72 -31.02 -2.41
CA GLY A 427 9.34 -30.64 -2.08
C GLY A 427 8.90 -29.32 -2.72
N ALA A 428 9.80 -28.58 -3.38
CA ALA A 428 9.43 -27.43 -4.19
C ALA A 428 8.58 -27.93 -5.37
N GLY A 429 7.28 -27.66 -5.30
CA GLY A 429 6.36 -27.97 -6.40
C GLY A 429 6.89 -27.38 -7.70
N LEU A 430 6.80 -28.16 -8.78
CA LEU A 430 7.30 -27.69 -10.06
C LEU A 430 6.38 -26.57 -10.62
N PRO A 431 6.93 -25.53 -11.28
CA PRO A 431 6.17 -24.35 -11.73
C PRO A 431 5.20 -24.62 -12.91
N TRP A 432 4.98 -25.88 -13.32
CA TRP A 432 4.29 -26.24 -14.57
C TRP A 432 2.79 -25.97 -14.60
N LEU A 433 2.16 -25.54 -13.50
CA LEU A 433 0.71 -25.26 -13.43
C LEU A 433 0.35 -23.79 -13.72
N ALA A 434 1.29 -22.98 -14.20
CA ALA A 434 1.02 -21.57 -14.53
C ALA A 434 0.13 -21.43 -15.78
N THR A 435 -0.87 -20.55 -15.71
CA THR A 435 -1.84 -20.27 -16.79
C THR A 435 -1.26 -19.46 -17.95
N ASN A 436 -0.07 -18.85 -17.78
CA ASN A 436 0.60 -18.00 -18.77
C ASN A 436 2.13 -18.00 -18.58
N ASP A 437 2.86 -17.72 -19.65
CA ASP A 437 4.32 -17.62 -19.72
C ASP A 437 4.89 -16.62 -18.72
N TYR A 438 4.26 -15.47 -18.47
CA TYR A 438 4.76 -14.52 -17.45
C TYR A 438 4.75 -15.11 -16.04
N VAL A 439 3.62 -15.72 -15.64
CA VAL A 439 3.48 -16.35 -14.31
C VAL A 439 4.43 -17.55 -14.20
N ARG A 440 4.59 -18.32 -15.29
CA ARG A 440 5.57 -19.41 -15.37
C ARG A 440 6.99 -18.89 -15.17
N ASN A 441 7.40 -17.88 -15.93
CA ASN A 441 8.73 -17.27 -15.83
C ASN A 441 8.98 -16.72 -14.41
N LYS A 442 7.98 -16.11 -13.77
CA LYS A 442 8.10 -15.63 -12.38
C LYS A 442 8.25 -16.77 -11.38
N ALA A 443 7.52 -17.86 -11.56
CA ALA A 443 7.65 -19.05 -10.72
C ALA A 443 9.02 -19.73 -10.92
N GLU A 444 9.51 -19.80 -12.15
CA GLU A 444 10.86 -20.28 -12.49
C GLU A 444 11.95 -19.38 -11.89
N GLU A 445 11.86 -18.05 -12.07
CA GLU A 445 12.77 -17.07 -11.45
C GLU A 445 12.82 -17.21 -9.93
N SER A 446 11.67 -17.43 -9.29
CA SER A 446 11.56 -17.66 -7.86
C SER A 446 12.19 -18.99 -7.44
N SER A 447 11.96 -20.06 -8.20
CA SER A 447 12.57 -21.37 -7.94
C SER A 447 14.09 -21.34 -8.10
N ILE A 448 14.60 -20.63 -9.10
CA ILE A 448 16.05 -20.42 -9.29
C ILE A 448 16.60 -19.60 -8.11
N LEU A 449 15.87 -18.57 -7.66
CA LEU A 449 16.28 -17.77 -6.52
C LEU A 449 16.36 -18.61 -5.24
N ASP A 450 15.37 -19.48 -5.00
CA ASP A 450 15.36 -20.38 -3.84
C ASP A 450 16.56 -21.35 -3.88
N ALA A 451 16.90 -21.89 -5.05
CA ALA A 451 18.10 -22.71 -5.23
C ALA A 451 19.39 -21.91 -4.96
N ASP A 452 19.47 -20.67 -5.45
CA ASP A 452 20.64 -19.79 -5.31
C ASP A 452 20.88 -19.35 -3.87
N ILE A 453 19.81 -19.04 -3.12
CA ILE A 453 19.92 -18.53 -1.74
C ILE A 453 19.94 -19.65 -0.70
N GLY A 454 19.40 -20.84 -1.02
CA GLY A 454 19.18 -21.91 -0.05
C GLY A 454 20.45 -22.39 0.66
N GLY A 455 21.60 -22.38 -0.03
CA GLY A 455 22.90 -22.71 0.57
C GLY A 455 23.41 -21.67 1.58
N TYR A 456 22.97 -20.41 1.45
CA TYR A 456 23.38 -19.30 2.30
C TYR A 456 22.41 -19.06 3.47
N THR A 457 21.13 -19.44 3.30
CA THR A 457 20.07 -19.20 4.28
C THR A 457 20.34 -19.95 5.57
N HIS A 458 20.48 -19.21 6.65
CA HIS A 458 20.62 -19.74 8.00
C HIS A 458 19.26 -20.11 8.59
N LEU A 459 18.35 -19.14 8.63
CA LEU A 459 17.02 -19.18 9.22
C LEU A 459 16.08 -18.40 8.30
N LEU A 460 14.86 -18.92 8.16
CA LEU A 460 13.78 -18.23 7.45
C LEU A 460 12.50 -18.35 8.25
N TYR A 461 11.95 -17.22 8.68
CA TYR A 461 10.64 -17.17 9.33
C TYR A 461 9.63 -16.52 8.41
N HIS A 462 8.56 -17.23 8.12
CA HIS A 462 7.48 -16.74 7.27
C HIS A 462 6.21 -16.55 8.10
N PRO A 463 5.52 -15.38 8.01
CA PRO A 463 4.30 -15.11 8.77
C PRO A 463 3.23 -16.20 8.66
N CYS A 464 2.99 -16.72 7.44
CA CYS A 464 2.05 -17.82 7.21
C CYS A 464 2.33 -19.12 7.96
N LEU A 465 3.55 -19.31 8.50
CA LEU A 465 3.91 -20.51 9.25
C LEU A 465 3.80 -20.34 10.77
N LEU A 466 3.51 -19.13 11.25
CA LEU A 466 3.29 -18.91 12.68
C LEU A 466 2.01 -19.60 13.12
N SER A 467 2.13 -20.56 14.03
CA SER A 467 1.01 -21.29 14.61
C SER A 467 1.08 -21.23 16.13
N GLY A 468 0.11 -20.57 16.73
CA GLY A 468 0.08 -20.33 18.18
C GLY A 468 1.28 -19.46 18.59
N ARG A 469 2.24 -20.05 19.34
CA ARG A 469 3.43 -19.35 19.83
C ARG A 469 4.71 -19.72 19.07
N PHE A 470 4.63 -20.55 18.04
CA PHE A 470 5.80 -21.10 17.38
C PHE A 470 5.79 -20.84 15.88
N CYS A 471 6.90 -20.35 15.35
CA CYS A 471 7.16 -20.23 13.91
C CYS A 471 8.28 -21.20 13.53
N PRO A 472 8.02 -22.23 12.70
CA PRO A 472 9.06 -23.13 12.24
C PRO A 472 10.06 -22.41 11.32
N ASP A 473 11.28 -22.96 11.25
CA ASP A 473 12.32 -22.52 10.31
C ASP A 473 12.02 -23.11 8.92
N ALA A 474 11.76 -22.25 7.95
CA ALA A 474 11.49 -22.62 6.56
C ALA A 474 12.75 -22.68 5.69
N SER A 475 13.95 -22.52 6.26
CA SER A 475 15.21 -22.68 5.51
C SER A 475 15.39 -24.11 5.00
N LEU A 476 16.33 -24.32 4.07
CA LEU A 476 16.69 -25.67 3.59
C LEU A 476 17.02 -26.62 4.75
N SER A 477 17.71 -26.14 5.79
CA SER A 477 18.03 -26.96 6.97
C SER A 477 16.77 -27.37 7.74
N GLY A 478 15.82 -26.44 7.92
CA GLY A 478 14.55 -26.71 8.59
C GLY A 478 13.65 -27.65 7.78
N ALA A 479 13.50 -27.39 6.48
CA ALA A 479 12.72 -28.21 5.56
C ALA A 479 13.26 -29.64 5.40
N ALA A 480 14.59 -29.82 5.48
CA ALA A 480 15.22 -31.14 5.45
C ALA A 480 15.00 -31.97 6.74
N GLY A 481 14.22 -31.48 7.70
CA GLY A 481 13.90 -32.20 8.94
C GLY A 481 15.02 -32.18 9.97
N THR A 482 16.00 -31.27 9.83
CA THR A 482 16.97 -31.01 10.91
C THR A 482 16.18 -30.51 12.10
N LEU A 483 16.11 -31.29 13.19
CA LEU A 483 15.40 -30.93 14.42
C LEU A 483 16.00 -29.65 15.03
N ARG A 484 15.52 -28.50 14.58
CA ARG A 484 15.74 -27.19 15.20
C ARG A 484 14.51 -26.81 15.99
N ARG A 485 14.73 -26.15 17.13
CA ARG A 485 13.60 -25.56 17.87
C ARG A 485 13.00 -24.44 17.01
N PRO A 486 11.67 -24.39 16.84
CA PRO A 486 11.01 -23.28 16.16
C PRO A 486 11.27 -21.98 16.92
N ALA A 487 11.15 -20.85 16.22
CA ALA A 487 11.15 -19.56 16.89
C ALA A 487 9.93 -19.43 17.80
N GLU A 488 10.14 -18.93 19.01
CA GLU A 488 9.09 -18.70 20.01
C GLU A 488 8.67 -17.23 20.00
N VAL A 489 7.37 -16.97 20.11
CA VAL A 489 6.81 -15.62 20.27
C VAL A 489 7.12 -15.09 21.67
N LEU A 490 7.79 -13.94 21.72
CA LEU A 490 7.94 -13.12 22.91
C LEU A 490 6.74 -12.17 23.00
N GLY A 491 6.07 -12.13 24.15
CA GLY A 491 4.87 -11.31 24.35
C GLY A 491 3.68 -11.78 23.49
N GLN A 492 3.18 -10.90 22.63
CA GLN A 492 2.15 -11.19 21.64
C GLN A 492 2.62 -10.75 20.26
N VAL A 493 2.73 -11.68 19.31
CA VAL A 493 2.96 -11.38 17.89
C VAL A 493 1.77 -11.97 17.14
N HIS A 494 1.02 -11.10 16.49
CA HIS A 494 -0.12 -11.50 15.66
C HIS A 494 0.32 -11.64 14.20
N VAL A 495 -0.47 -12.35 13.41
CA VAL A 495 -0.32 -12.40 11.95
C VAL A 495 -1.42 -11.54 11.35
N ALA A 496 -1.04 -10.49 10.64
CA ALA A 496 -1.97 -9.75 9.80
C ALA A 496 -2.09 -10.48 8.47
N THR A 497 -3.30 -10.83 8.07
CA THR A 497 -3.62 -11.29 6.71
C THR A 497 -4.53 -10.27 6.05
N ARG A 498 -4.13 -9.77 4.89
CA ARG A 498 -4.89 -8.79 4.12
C ARG A 498 -5.12 -9.25 2.70
N MET A 499 -6.29 -8.91 2.17
CA MET A 499 -6.63 -9.07 0.75
C MET A 499 -6.33 -7.76 0.03
N LYS A 500 -5.38 -7.77 -0.91
CA LYS A 500 -5.05 -6.55 -1.65
C LYS A 500 -6.23 -6.18 -2.57
N PRO A 501 -6.60 -4.89 -2.69
CA PRO A 501 -7.68 -4.49 -3.57
C PRO A 501 -7.60 -5.06 -4.99
N VAL A 502 -6.39 -5.10 -5.55
CA VAL A 502 -6.12 -5.64 -6.89
C VAL A 502 -6.42 -7.14 -7.01
N GLU A 503 -6.14 -7.92 -5.95
CA GLU A 503 -6.45 -9.36 -5.89
C GLU A 503 -7.97 -9.59 -5.80
N SER A 504 -8.68 -8.73 -5.08
CA SER A 504 -10.14 -8.79 -5.00
C SER A 504 -10.82 -8.47 -6.31
N PHE A 505 -10.26 -7.55 -7.10
CA PHE A 505 -10.69 -7.36 -8.50
C PHE A 505 -10.49 -8.63 -9.32
N TRP A 506 -9.32 -9.26 -9.22
CA TRP A 506 -9.06 -10.52 -9.93
C TRP A 506 -10.02 -11.65 -9.54
N ALA A 507 -10.28 -11.79 -8.24
CA ALA A 507 -11.20 -12.79 -7.71
C ALA A 507 -12.68 -12.50 -8.02
N LEU A 508 -13.01 -11.29 -8.49
CA LEU A 508 -14.34 -10.94 -8.96
C LEU A 508 -14.60 -11.60 -10.32
N ALA A 509 -15.01 -12.86 -10.29
CA ALA A 509 -15.14 -13.82 -11.40
C ALA A 509 -15.92 -13.36 -12.66
N TYR A 510 -16.54 -12.18 -12.63
CA TYR A 510 -17.37 -11.61 -13.71
C TYR A 510 -16.61 -10.74 -14.73
N GLY A 511 -15.26 -10.75 -14.72
CA GLY A 511 -14.44 -10.05 -15.72
C GLY A 511 -13.36 -9.12 -15.16
N GLY A 512 -12.98 -9.30 -13.89
CA GLY A 512 -11.89 -8.52 -13.27
C GLY A 512 -12.14 -7.01 -13.34
N PRO A 513 -11.19 -6.20 -13.84
CA PRO A 513 -11.36 -4.74 -13.94
C PRO A 513 -12.50 -4.30 -14.89
N MET A 514 -12.98 -5.19 -15.79
CA MET A 514 -14.09 -4.88 -16.69
C MET A 514 -15.42 -4.73 -15.96
N SER A 515 -15.55 -5.22 -14.72
CA SER A 515 -16.74 -5.04 -13.89
C SER A 515 -17.06 -3.58 -13.57
N LEU A 516 -16.11 -2.67 -13.80
CA LEU A 516 -16.26 -1.24 -13.58
C LEU A 516 -16.95 -0.52 -14.75
N LEU A 517 -16.89 -1.09 -15.95
CA LEU A 517 -17.39 -0.45 -17.18
C LEU A 517 -18.89 -0.13 -17.18
N PRO A 518 -19.77 -0.93 -16.55
CA PRO A 518 -21.17 -0.54 -16.42
C PRO A 518 -21.39 0.78 -15.68
N LEU A 519 -20.42 1.25 -14.87
CA LEU A 519 -20.50 2.54 -14.18
C LEU A 519 -20.19 3.73 -15.10
N THR A 520 -19.59 3.50 -16.27
CA THR A 520 -19.26 4.54 -17.26
C THR A 520 -20.26 4.61 -18.41
N VAL A 521 -21.32 3.80 -18.39
CA VAL A 521 -22.33 3.72 -19.46
C VAL A 521 -23.70 4.01 -18.90
N SER A 522 -24.39 5.00 -19.46
CA SER A 522 -25.70 5.43 -18.96
C SER A 522 -26.84 4.52 -19.40
N ASN A 523 -26.78 4.01 -20.63
CA ASN A 523 -27.77 3.10 -21.17
C ASN A 523 -27.16 2.23 -22.28
N VAL A 524 -27.86 1.15 -22.62
CA VAL A 524 -27.42 0.19 -23.63
C VAL A 524 -28.61 -0.16 -24.53
N HIS A 525 -28.38 -0.24 -25.84
CA HIS A 525 -29.41 -0.72 -26.77
C HIS A 525 -29.74 -2.20 -26.48
N LYS A 526 -31.04 -2.51 -26.37
CA LYS A 526 -31.50 -3.86 -25.99
C LYS A 526 -31.04 -4.96 -26.93
N ASP A 527 -30.97 -4.68 -28.23
CA ASP A 527 -30.68 -5.68 -29.26
C ASP A 527 -29.19 -5.75 -29.62
N SER A 528 -28.52 -4.60 -29.79
CA SER A 528 -27.12 -4.54 -30.19
C SER A 528 -26.13 -4.58 -29.03
N LEU A 529 -26.60 -4.33 -27.81
CA LEU A 529 -25.78 -4.13 -26.61
C LEU A 529 -24.74 -3.00 -26.75
N GLU A 530 -24.93 -2.11 -27.72
CA GLU A 530 -24.06 -0.95 -27.89
C GLU A 530 -24.44 0.16 -26.89
N PRO A 531 -23.45 0.85 -26.28
CA PRO A 531 -23.69 1.97 -25.38
C PRO A 531 -24.46 3.10 -26.08
N CYS A 532 -25.45 3.67 -25.40
CA CYS A 532 -26.21 4.80 -25.90
C CYS A 532 -26.52 5.81 -24.80
N LEU A 533 -26.83 7.05 -25.20
CA LEU A 533 -27.15 8.13 -24.28
C LEU A 533 -28.47 7.84 -23.57
N GLY A 534 -28.41 7.76 -22.24
CA GLY A 534 -29.56 7.73 -21.35
C GLY A 534 -30.01 9.14 -20.96
N ASN A 535 -30.71 9.22 -19.82
CA ASN A 535 -31.17 10.48 -19.26
C ASN A 535 -30.00 11.43 -18.94
N LEU A 536 -30.18 12.73 -19.15
CA LEU A 536 -29.13 13.74 -19.00
C LEU A 536 -28.35 13.67 -17.66
N PRO A 537 -29.00 13.58 -16.48
CA PRO A 537 -28.26 13.50 -15.20
C PRO A 537 -27.43 12.22 -15.08
N LEU A 538 -27.97 11.10 -15.55
CA LEU A 538 -27.28 9.81 -15.53
C LEU A 538 -26.08 9.82 -16.47
N SER A 539 -26.24 10.34 -17.69
CA SER A 539 -25.17 10.50 -18.67
C SER A 539 -24.03 11.35 -18.12
N LEU A 540 -24.34 12.50 -17.50
CA LEU A 540 -23.33 13.37 -16.88
C LEU A 540 -22.57 12.65 -15.77
N SER A 541 -23.27 11.96 -14.86
CA SER A 541 -22.64 11.17 -13.80
C SER A 541 -21.75 10.06 -14.33
N THR A 542 -22.20 9.29 -15.33
CA THR A 542 -21.37 8.19 -15.87
C THR A 542 -20.10 8.69 -16.55
N VAL A 543 -20.13 9.89 -17.14
CA VAL A 543 -18.96 10.53 -17.73
C VAL A 543 -17.97 10.98 -16.65
N THR A 544 -18.43 11.57 -15.54
CA THR A 544 -17.55 11.98 -14.44
C THR A 544 -16.87 10.80 -13.74
N LEU A 545 -17.51 9.63 -13.73
CA LEU A 545 -16.93 8.40 -13.20
C LEU A 545 -15.88 7.75 -14.12
N ALA A 546 -15.84 8.11 -15.40
CA ALA A 546 -14.99 7.43 -16.38
C ALA A 546 -13.48 7.55 -16.08
N ALA A 547 -13.00 8.75 -15.74
CA ALA A 547 -11.58 8.95 -15.47
C ALA A 547 -11.09 8.13 -14.25
N PRO A 548 -11.78 8.16 -13.08
CA PRO A 548 -11.48 7.25 -11.98
C PRO A 548 -11.54 5.76 -12.36
N VAL A 549 -12.53 5.33 -13.15
CA VAL A 549 -12.62 3.94 -13.64
C VAL A 549 -11.35 3.55 -14.38
N PHE A 550 -10.92 4.32 -15.37
CA PHE A 550 -9.73 3.99 -16.15
C PHE A 550 -8.44 4.02 -15.31
N ARG A 551 -8.33 4.88 -14.29
CA ARG A 551 -7.21 4.88 -13.35
C ARG A 551 -7.23 3.67 -12.42
N ILE A 552 -8.39 3.22 -11.95
CA ILE A 552 -8.52 1.97 -11.20
C ILE A 552 -8.11 0.79 -12.10
N MET A 553 -8.59 0.76 -13.34
CA MET A 553 -8.22 -0.27 -14.31
C MET A 553 -6.71 -0.30 -14.54
N SER A 554 -6.05 0.87 -14.67
CA SER A 554 -4.60 0.97 -14.89
C SER A 554 -3.77 0.35 -13.76
N VAL A 555 -4.24 0.45 -12.52
CA VAL A 555 -3.64 -0.25 -11.37
C VAL A 555 -3.98 -1.74 -11.41
N ALA A 556 -5.25 -2.09 -11.65
CA ALA A 556 -5.72 -3.47 -11.62
C ALA A 556 -5.02 -4.37 -12.63
N ILE A 557 -4.74 -3.87 -13.84
CA ILE A 557 -4.14 -4.64 -14.94
C ILE A 557 -2.63 -4.88 -14.79
N GLN A 558 -2.01 -4.33 -13.73
CA GLN A 558 -0.66 -4.70 -13.32
C GLN A 558 -0.63 -6.09 -12.67
N HIS A 559 -1.77 -6.61 -12.22
CA HIS A 559 -1.88 -8.00 -11.78
C HIS A 559 -2.01 -8.93 -13.00
N PRO A 560 -1.23 -10.03 -13.06
CA PRO A 560 -1.15 -10.89 -14.24
C PRO A 560 -2.49 -11.53 -14.60
N GLY A 561 -3.29 -11.94 -13.60
CA GLY A 561 -4.64 -12.44 -13.86
C GLY A 561 -5.54 -11.41 -14.54
N ASN A 562 -5.70 -10.21 -13.95
CA ASN A 562 -6.52 -9.13 -14.52
C ASN A 562 -6.06 -8.76 -15.94
N ASN A 563 -4.75 -8.81 -16.19
CA ASN A 563 -4.15 -8.61 -17.50
C ASN A 563 -4.63 -9.64 -18.53
N GLU A 564 -4.52 -10.92 -18.17
CA GLU A 564 -4.94 -12.05 -19.00
C GLU A 564 -6.43 -12.00 -19.30
N GLU A 565 -7.25 -11.74 -18.28
CA GLU A 565 -8.69 -11.64 -18.47
C GLU A 565 -9.06 -10.49 -19.40
N LEU A 566 -8.41 -9.34 -19.25
CA LEU A 566 -8.63 -8.21 -20.16
C LEU A 566 -8.29 -8.58 -21.61
N CYS A 567 -7.20 -9.33 -21.84
CA CYS A 567 -6.85 -9.81 -23.18
C CYS A 567 -7.87 -10.84 -23.70
N ARG A 568 -8.25 -11.79 -22.86
CA ARG A 568 -9.17 -12.88 -23.18
C ARG A 568 -10.55 -12.37 -23.58
N THR A 569 -11.01 -11.29 -22.98
CA THR A 569 -12.34 -10.71 -23.21
C THR A 569 -12.37 -9.62 -24.28
N GLN A 570 -11.34 -9.48 -25.13
CA GLN A 570 -11.25 -8.37 -26.12
C GLN A 570 -11.36 -6.99 -25.45
N GLY A 571 -10.69 -6.84 -24.30
CA GLY A 571 -10.71 -5.64 -23.48
C GLY A 571 -10.36 -4.36 -24.26
N PRO A 572 -9.25 -4.31 -25.02
CA PRO A 572 -8.89 -3.12 -25.81
C PRO A 572 -9.99 -2.66 -26.77
N GLU A 573 -10.71 -3.58 -27.40
CA GLU A 573 -11.81 -3.29 -28.32
C GLU A 573 -13.05 -2.77 -27.57
N ILE A 574 -13.41 -3.39 -26.44
CA ILE A 574 -14.53 -2.93 -25.60
C ILE A 574 -14.24 -1.53 -25.04
N LEU A 575 -13.01 -1.31 -24.55
CA LEU A 575 -12.57 -0.01 -24.04
C LEU A 575 -12.63 1.06 -25.14
N ALA A 576 -12.26 0.73 -26.38
CA ALA A 576 -12.37 1.66 -27.51
C ALA A 576 -13.83 2.03 -27.83
N ARG A 577 -14.77 1.07 -27.72
CA ARG A 577 -16.21 1.34 -27.89
C ARG A 577 -16.75 2.25 -26.79
N ILE A 578 -16.38 2.00 -25.54
CA ILE A 578 -16.78 2.83 -24.41
C ILE A 578 -16.18 4.23 -24.52
N LEU A 579 -14.88 4.34 -24.86
CA LEU A 579 -14.23 5.63 -25.09
C LEU A 579 -14.94 6.41 -26.18
N ARG A 580 -15.31 5.78 -27.31
CA ARG A 580 -16.09 6.42 -28.37
C ARG A 580 -17.42 6.94 -27.86
N TYR A 581 -18.15 6.15 -27.08
CA TYR A 581 -19.40 6.56 -26.45
C TYR A 581 -19.19 7.75 -25.49
N LEU A 582 -18.16 7.73 -24.65
CA LEU A 582 -17.86 8.80 -23.69
C LEU A 582 -17.51 10.11 -24.40
N LEU A 583 -16.66 10.06 -25.44
CA LEU A 583 -16.30 11.24 -26.22
C LEU A 583 -17.49 11.81 -27.00
N HIS A 584 -18.36 10.95 -27.53
CA HIS A 584 -19.61 11.40 -28.16
C HIS A 584 -20.55 12.05 -27.14
N SER A 585 -20.63 11.49 -25.93
CA SER A 585 -21.42 12.04 -24.84
C SER A 585 -20.93 13.43 -24.45
N LEU A 586 -19.62 13.58 -24.24
CA LEU A 586 -18.98 14.88 -23.95
C LEU A 586 -19.27 15.92 -25.05
N ALA A 587 -19.10 15.53 -26.32
CA ALA A 587 -19.37 16.43 -27.45
C ALA A 587 -20.85 16.87 -27.53
N SER A 588 -21.78 16.00 -27.14
CA SER A 588 -23.22 16.30 -27.12
C SER A 588 -23.66 17.15 -25.92
N LEU A 589 -22.88 17.13 -24.83
CA LEU A 589 -23.20 17.76 -23.55
C LEU A 589 -22.67 19.21 -23.45
N ASP A 590 -21.95 19.73 -24.45
CA ASP A 590 -21.16 20.95 -24.30
C ASP A 590 -21.93 22.28 -24.60
N ARG A 591 -21.83 23.20 -23.62
CA ARG A 591 -21.61 24.66 -23.75
C ARG A 591 -21.33 25.35 -22.39
N LYS A 592 -21.31 24.66 -21.24
CA LYS A 592 -21.17 25.29 -19.91
C LYS A 592 -20.37 24.51 -18.84
N HIS A 593 -19.71 23.39 -19.16
CA HIS A 593 -18.96 22.65 -18.14
C HIS A 593 -17.46 23.03 -18.14
N ASP A 594 -16.89 23.17 -16.95
CA ASP A 594 -15.46 23.43 -16.73
C ASP A 594 -14.62 22.31 -17.38
N GLY A 595 -13.73 22.66 -18.31
CA GLY A 595 -12.89 21.72 -19.08
C GLY A 595 -11.93 20.84 -18.26
N VAL A 596 -11.94 20.95 -16.92
CA VAL A 596 -11.09 20.19 -16.00
C VAL A 596 -11.41 18.68 -16.02
N GLY A 597 -12.70 18.31 -16.01
CA GLY A 597 -13.10 16.90 -16.00
C GLY A 597 -12.80 16.16 -17.31
N GLU A 598 -12.72 16.90 -18.41
CA GLU A 598 -12.39 16.36 -19.73
C GLU A 598 -10.90 16.05 -19.85
N GLU A 599 -10.04 16.96 -19.37
CA GLU A 599 -8.58 16.73 -19.36
C GLU A 599 -8.19 15.51 -18.52
N GLU A 600 -8.90 15.25 -17.42
CA GLU A 600 -8.69 14.08 -16.58
C GLU A 600 -8.92 12.76 -17.32
N LEU A 601 -9.87 12.72 -18.27
CA LEU A 601 -10.15 11.51 -19.06
C LEU A 601 -8.95 11.16 -19.95
N VAL A 602 -8.35 12.14 -20.63
CA VAL A 602 -7.15 11.91 -21.46
C VAL A 602 -6.00 11.39 -20.59
N ALA A 603 -5.78 12.01 -19.44
CA ALA A 603 -4.74 11.57 -18.51
C ALA A 603 -4.98 10.13 -18.00
N ALA A 604 -6.23 9.76 -17.73
CA ALA A 604 -6.60 8.43 -17.31
C ALA A 604 -6.38 7.37 -18.40
N ILE A 605 -6.72 7.66 -19.67
CA ILE A 605 -6.45 6.78 -20.80
C ILE A 605 -4.95 6.62 -21.06
N VAL A 606 -4.19 7.72 -21.01
CA VAL A 606 -2.73 7.68 -21.13
C VAL A 606 -2.13 6.81 -20.02
N SER A 607 -2.57 7.00 -18.77
CA SER A 607 -2.16 6.18 -17.63
C SER A 607 -2.48 4.69 -17.85
N LEU A 608 -3.68 4.37 -18.36
CA LEU A 608 -4.08 3.00 -18.69
C LEU A 608 -3.14 2.37 -19.71
N CYS A 609 -2.87 3.06 -20.82
CA CYS A 609 -1.97 2.58 -21.87
C CYS A 609 -0.52 2.40 -21.36
N GLN A 610 -0.02 3.32 -20.53
CA GLN A 610 1.34 3.28 -19.98
C GLN A 610 1.52 2.29 -18.83
N SER A 611 0.44 1.90 -18.14
CA SER A 611 0.49 1.05 -16.95
C SER A 611 1.11 -0.33 -17.17
N GLN A 612 1.08 -0.81 -18.42
CA GLN A 612 1.53 -2.15 -18.76
C GLN A 612 3.06 -2.26 -18.81
N LYS A 613 3.60 -2.99 -17.83
CA LYS A 613 5.03 -3.35 -17.74
C LYS A 613 5.30 -4.83 -18.01
N ILE A 614 4.26 -5.66 -17.91
CA ILE A 614 4.35 -7.12 -17.94
C ILE A 614 4.03 -7.65 -19.35
N ASN A 615 2.98 -7.12 -19.97
CA ASN A 615 2.48 -7.58 -21.26
C ASN A 615 2.67 -6.50 -22.32
N HIS A 616 3.77 -6.58 -23.07
CA HIS A 616 4.07 -5.63 -24.15
C HIS A 616 3.07 -5.71 -25.30
N VAL A 617 2.50 -6.89 -25.58
CA VAL A 617 1.50 -7.08 -26.64
C VAL A 617 0.22 -6.30 -26.30
N LEU A 618 -0.28 -6.45 -25.07
CA LEU A 618 -1.42 -5.68 -24.58
C LEU A 618 -1.12 -4.18 -24.60
N LYS A 619 0.10 -3.76 -24.19
CA LYS A 619 0.52 -2.36 -24.26
C LYS A 619 0.38 -1.81 -25.69
N VAL A 620 0.92 -2.51 -26.67
CA VAL A 620 0.84 -2.13 -28.08
C VAL A 620 -0.62 -2.07 -28.58
N GLN A 621 -1.46 -3.03 -28.19
CA GLN A 621 -2.88 -3.02 -28.52
C GLN A 621 -3.60 -1.80 -27.92
N LEU A 622 -3.39 -1.50 -26.64
CA LEU A 622 -3.99 -0.34 -25.97
C LEU A 622 -3.57 0.97 -26.65
N PHE A 623 -2.30 1.11 -27.04
CA PHE A 623 -1.83 2.27 -27.79
C PHE A 623 -2.55 2.40 -29.13
N ARG A 624 -2.65 1.29 -29.88
CA ARG A 624 -3.29 1.24 -31.19
C ARG A 624 -4.78 1.57 -31.13
N THR A 625 -5.52 1.00 -30.17
CA THR A 625 -6.98 1.10 -30.12
C THR A 625 -7.48 2.33 -29.37
N LEU A 626 -6.75 2.81 -28.36
CA LEU A 626 -7.22 3.92 -27.51
C LEU A 626 -6.54 5.25 -27.80
N LEU A 627 -5.24 5.27 -28.11
CA LEU A 627 -4.49 6.53 -28.29
C LEU A 627 -4.33 6.93 -29.76
N LEU A 628 -4.01 5.97 -30.62
CA LEU A 628 -3.63 6.23 -32.02
C LEU A 628 -4.83 6.22 -32.99
N ASP A 629 -6.00 5.75 -32.56
CA ASP A 629 -7.23 5.85 -33.36
C ASP A 629 -7.82 7.27 -33.29
N LEU A 630 -7.22 8.19 -34.05
CA LEU A 630 -7.66 9.58 -34.12
C LEU A 630 -9.12 9.74 -34.59
N LYS A 631 -9.73 8.72 -35.22
CA LYS A 631 -11.15 8.77 -35.58
C LYS A 631 -12.03 8.89 -34.34
N ILE A 632 -11.69 8.18 -33.27
CA ILE A 632 -12.43 8.23 -31.99
C ILE A 632 -12.30 9.62 -31.37
N TRP A 633 -11.10 10.20 -31.41
CA TRP A 633 -10.80 11.52 -30.83
C TRP A 633 -11.27 12.71 -31.67
N SER A 634 -11.44 12.56 -32.98
CA SER A 634 -11.97 13.63 -33.84
C SER A 634 -13.41 14.06 -33.48
N LEU A 635 -14.11 13.26 -32.67
CA LEU A 635 -15.46 13.52 -32.22
C LEU A 635 -15.53 14.50 -31.04
N CYS A 636 -14.43 14.72 -30.32
CA CYS A 636 -14.41 15.57 -29.12
C CYS A 636 -13.97 17.01 -29.43
N ASN A 637 -14.03 17.89 -28.43
CA ASN A 637 -13.65 19.30 -28.60
C ASN A 637 -12.14 19.48 -28.86
N TYR A 638 -11.78 20.66 -29.36
CA TYR A 638 -10.39 20.99 -29.69
C TYR A 638 -9.43 20.88 -28.50
N GLY A 639 -9.87 21.23 -27.29
CA GLY A 639 -9.06 21.17 -26.08
C GLY A 639 -8.58 19.75 -25.78
N LEU A 640 -9.50 18.78 -25.83
CA LEU A 640 -9.21 17.36 -25.64
C LEU A 640 -8.28 16.80 -26.72
N GLN A 641 -8.54 17.12 -27.98
CA GLN A 641 -7.70 16.69 -29.10
C GLN A 641 -6.26 17.22 -28.95
N LYS A 642 -6.11 18.50 -28.60
CA LYS A 642 -4.80 19.12 -28.34
C LYS A 642 -4.07 18.42 -27.19
N LYS A 643 -4.76 18.14 -26.08
CA LYS A 643 -4.18 17.46 -24.91
C LYS A 643 -3.67 16.06 -25.26
N LEU A 644 -4.44 15.30 -26.03
CA LEU A 644 -4.03 13.99 -26.53
C LEU A 644 -2.76 14.10 -27.38
N LEU A 645 -2.76 14.99 -28.37
CA LEU A 645 -1.62 15.16 -29.29
C LEU A 645 -0.36 15.61 -28.54
N SER A 646 -0.49 16.51 -27.56
CA SER A 646 0.62 16.87 -26.66
C SER A 646 1.12 15.69 -25.85
N SER A 647 0.23 14.83 -25.33
CA SER A 647 0.63 13.62 -24.60
C SER A 647 1.34 12.62 -25.51
N LEU A 648 0.89 12.47 -26.77
CA LEU A 648 1.52 11.63 -27.78
C LEU A 648 2.93 12.11 -28.13
N GLN A 649 3.14 13.43 -28.18
CA GLN A 649 4.46 14.02 -28.40
C GLN A 649 5.48 13.55 -27.36
N ASP A 650 5.12 13.57 -26.07
CA ASP A 650 5.99 13.10 -24.99
C ASP A 650 6.22 11.57 -25.05
N MET A 651 5.21 10.82 -25.51
CA MET A 651 5.28 9.36 -25.67
C MET A 651 6.21 8.90 -26.79
N VAL A 652 6.49 9.74 -27.80
CA VAL A 652 7.50 9.42 -28.82
C VAL A 652 8.88 9.16 -28.19
N PHE A 653 9.19 9.84 -27.09
CA PHE A 653 10.45 9.67 -26.37
C PHE A 653 10.36 8.65 -25.26
N THR A 654 9.32 8.72 -24.43
CA THR A 654 9.19 7.87 -23.24
C THR A 654 8.76 6.44 -23.57
N GLU A 655 8.04 6.23 -24.67
CA GLU A 655 7.41 4.95 -25.05
C GLU A 655 7.69 4.55 -26.51
N ALA A 656 8.88 4.91 -27.01
CA ALA A 656 9.27 4.76 -28.41
C ALA A 656 9.10 3.33 -28.97
N THR A 657 9.39 2.30 -28.17
CA THR A 657 9.26 0.89 -28.59
C THR A 657 7.81 0.47 -28.79
N ALA A 658 6.92 0.85 -27.87
CA ALA A 658 5.49 0.58 -27.97
C ALA A 658 4.88 1.34 -29.16
N MET A 659 5.24 2.62 -29.33
CA MET A 659 4.79 3.47 -30.45
C MET A 659 5.19 2.89 -31.81
N ARG A 660 6.44 2.42 -31.96
CA ARG A 660 6.89 1.79 -33.21
C ARG A 660 6.14 0.50 -33.51
N ASN A 661 5.99 -0.37 -32.50
CA ASN A 661 5.31 -1.66 -32.66
C ASN A 661 3.79 -1.48 -32.89
N ALA A 662 3.22 -0.36 -32.45
CA ALA A 662 1.84 0.01 -32.72
C ALA A 662 1.64 0.67 -34.10
N GLU A 663 2.69 0.77 -34.93
CA GLU A 663 2.64 1.44 -36.24
C GLU A 663 2.20 2.91 -36.16
N ALA A 664 2.60 3.61 -35.09
CA ALA A 664 2.09 4.94 -34.77
C ALA A 664 2.21 5.96 -35.91
N ILE A 665 3.33 5.96 -36.66
CA ILE A 665 3.50 6.89 -37.79
C ILE A 665 2.40 6.69 -38.83
N GLN A 666 2.15 5.44 -39.23
CA GLN A 666 1.15 5.13 -40.25
C GLN A 666 -0.26 5.52 -39.75
N LEU A 667 -0.60 5.14 -38.52
CA LEU A 667 -1.91 5.42 -37.94
C LEU A 667 -2.17 6.92 -37.74
N LEU A 668 -1.15 7.69 -37.31
CA LEU A 668 -1.26 9.13 -37.16
C LEU A 668 -1.42 9.82 -38.53
N LEU A 669 -0.65 9.41 -39.55
CA LEU A 669 -0.80 9.95 -40.91
C LEU A 669 -2.18 9.64 -41.50
N ASP A 670 -2.65 8.39 -41.37
CA ASP A 670 -3.99 8.01 -41.82
C ASP A 670 -5.10 8.73 -41.03
N GLY A 671 -4.90 8.93 -39.73
CA GLY A 671 -5.80 9.68 -38.87
C GLY A 671 -5.88 11.15 -39.27
N CYS A 672 -4.74 11.80 -39.50
CA CYS A 672 -4.64 13.15 -40.06
C CYS A 672 -5.38 13.27 -41.39
N ARG A 673 -5.17 12.30 -42.29
CA ARG A 673 -5.84 12.26 -43.59
C ARG A 673 -7.35 12.20 -43.50
N ARG A 674 -7.87 11.35 -42.62
CA ARG A 674 -9.31 11.11 -42.51
C ARG A 674 -10.04 12.19 -41.72
N CYS A 675 -9.36 12.79 -40.73
CA CYS A 675 -10.03 13.63 -39.74
C CYS A 675 -9.70 15.12 -39.89
N TYR A 676 -8.51 15.48 -40.40
CA TYR A 676 -7.98 16.85 -40.34
C TYR A 676 -7.61 17.45 -41.70
N TRP A 677 -7.33 16.65 -42.74
CA TRP A 677 -7.06 17.21 -44.08
C TRP A 677 -8.32 17.71 -44.78
N MET A 678 -8.25 18.95 -45.26
CA MET A 678 -9.34 19.67 -45.95
C MET A 678 -9.33 19.50 -47.47
N ILE A 679 -8.24 18.99 -48.05
CA ILE A 679 -8.07 18.84 -49.50
C ILE A 679 -8.18 17.35 -49.85
N SER A 680 -9.21 16.98 -50.61
CA SER A 680 -9.28 15.65 -51.23
C SER A 680 -8.25 15.59 -52.36
N GLU A 681 -7.29 14.69 -52.28
CA GLU A 681 -6.41 14.36 -53.41
C GLU A 681 -7.26 13.78 -54.55
N LYS A 682 -7.03 14.25 -55.78
CA LYS A 682 -7.84 13.88 -56.96
C LYS A 682 -7.75 12.39 -57.34
N ASP A 683 -6.75 11.67 -56.83
CA ASP A 683 -6.46 10.27 -57.18
C ASP A 683 -6.57 9.29 -55.99
N SER A 684 -7.25 9.67 -54.90
CA SER A 684 -7.44 8.78 -53.75
C SER A 684 -8.59 7.78 -53.99
N GLU A 685 -8.26 6.54 -54.35
CA GLU A 685 -9.19 5.40 -54.43
C GLU A 685 -9.66 4.90 -53.04
N THR A 686 -10.31 5.75 -52.25
CA THR A 686 -11.11 5.28 -51.11
C THR A 686 -12.53 5.78 -51.24
N THR A 687 -13.33 4.99 -51.96
CA THR A 687 -14.75 5.20 -52.20
C THR A 687 -15.54 4.86 -50.94
N PHE A 688 -16.02 5.85 -50.17
CA PHE A 688 -17.17 5.67 -49.28
C PHE A 688 -18.07 6.91 -49.29
N PRO A 689 -19.40 6.75 -49.14
CA PRO A 689 -20.36 7.81 -49.41
C PRO A 689 -20.28 8.87 -48.31
N LEU A 690 -20.14 10.13 -48.72
CA LEU A 690 -20.44 11.28 -47.87
C LEU A 690 -21.92 11.22 -47.50
N ASP A 691 -22.25 10.72 -46.30
CA ASP A 691 -23.52 11.09 -45.70
C ASP A 691 -23.41 12.55 -45.25
N ARG A 692 -24.23 13.37 -45.88
CA ARG A 692 -24.09 14.82 -45.99
C ARG A 692 -24.72 15.48 -44.77
N ASN A 693 -24.25 15.14 -43.57
CA ASN A 693 -24.58 15.91 -42.38
C ASN A 693 -23.47 16.94 -42.14
N THR A 694 -23.85 18.20 -42.36
CA THR A 694 -23.11 19.44 -42.11
C THR A 694 -22.19 19.34 -40.90
N ARG A 695 -20.87 19.25 -41.14
CA ARG A 695 -19.86 19.49 -40.10
C ARG A 695 -19.97 20.96 -39.66
N GLN A 696 -20.16 21.20 -38.37
CA GLN A 696 -20.01 22.53 -37.79
C GLN A 696 -18.57 22.99 -38.05
N MET A 697 -18.42 24.14 -38.71
CA MET A 697 -17.15 24.82 -38.89
C MET A 697 -16.55 25.12 -37.52
N GLY A 698 -15.52 24.36 -37.14
CA GLY A 698 -14.52 24.77 -36.16
C GLY A 698 -13.38 25.43 -36.91
N ASP A 699 -13.00 26.62 -36.45
CA ASP A 699 -12.08 27.52 -37.12
C ASP A 699 -10.77 26.85 -37.55
N SER A 700 -10.41 27.18 -38.79
CA SER A 700 -9.14 27.06 -39.48
C SER A 700 -7.90 26.70 -38.63
N LEU A 701 -7.32 25.55 -38.92
CA LEU A 701 -5.93 25.20 -38.63
C LEU A 701 -4.99 26.09 -39.46
N LEU A 702 -4.27 26.98 -38.76
CA LEU A 702 -2.92 27.44 -39.08
C LEU A 702 -2.08 27.46 -37.80
#